data_AF-A0A1R2D1N3-F1
#
_entry.id   AF-A0A1R2D1N3-F1
#
_cell.length_a   1.000
_cell.length_b   1.000
_cell.length_c   1.000
_cell.angle_alpha   90.00
_cell.angle_beta   90.00
_cell.angle_gamma   90.00
#
_symmetry.space_group_name_H-M   'P 1'
#
loop_
_entity.id
_entity.type
_entity.pdbx_description
1 polymer ?
#
loop_
_entity_poly.entity_id
_entity_poly.type
_entity_poly.pdbx_seq_one_letter_code
_entity_poly.pdbx_strand_id
1 'polypeptide(L)'
;MGGCAFKSSSNNAKTIQAIVVNHNVLTSEEEKKIEGEILRQRQSKVKQKGALLEVRKGSIPATDAPTAQIKEVNKSSKDIELIEKSFEKHFIFTTLTHDQKKIVINSMKLYSLASNQVVFKQNQPGNNFFILGSGMLEVLVNDIRINTITEGQGFGELALMHDTPRTATVRTLTPSTLWGLDRKTFKKTIEDLNAMNYEENKAFIESVSVFTILKPAQIEALVGSLITFNYTPGQAIVKEGDIGDLLFIIKDGVVSCTRKNVELKKFVKGEYFGEQALIYNSPRTATCVAVTHVKCLCIDRENLNTALGSQLQAIIYKNSQFIVIEKSEILSKLSQIQAENLLNSMEVRKCQAGDVIIPNGTAKDSLIVMVLKGKVTANSEVYEKFSCIGAENIIENNNDILYDCDFITEGETDVAIITKNDFEKSIGGKYQTVTDNNEAFRVLKHVQLLRGLSNDNLNALLLVLKIEKYSDGDMIVEQNSEGDAFYIVKSGKVEVSIDSHVVRTITKHDYFGERSVIFHQKRTATVIAKGDVECWVLFQVDFNRVIDQALRTQLMKRIELQDDNLTLEDLVCVKILGKGMFGNVFLTVHKTKKIFYALKTVDRRKIYAYELQESLILERKVLMQLDHIFIMKLVKTLKDHKRIYFVLEYVRGMDLFDVIRKMQLVSEDDSRFYISCLIVILKHLHDRDIIYRDLKPENIVVDEEGYLKLIDFGTAKIVNKRTYTIVGTPHYMAPEVILRKGYTVAVDYWSLGVLLYELLFERVPFADEEDDPMVIYEIVLTARLKYPKLQKPMNEVKSVIDQLLNKNPSLRMGAGFEKLKLHPWFAFINWEKLLTKELKAPYLPKVKKLDPDLVLQYNGDKSLDGFMSKEEKDNLPAPSGKITGKWDEDF
;
A
#
# COMPACT_ATOMS: atom_id res chain seq x y z
N MET A 1 -19.90 -52.87 7.68
CA MET A 1 -20.12 -53.72 8.87
C MET A 1 -18.94 -53.54 9.81
N GLY A 2 -19.20 -53.44 11.12
CA GLY A 2 -18.19 -53.51 12.19
C GLY A 2 -17.69 -52.17 12.73
N GLY A 3 -18.35 -51.65 13.76
CA GLY A 3 -17.87 -50.52 14.56
C GLY A 3 -17.10 -50.97 15.81
N CYS A 4 -16.39 -50.05 16.44
CA CYS A 4 -16.24 -49.99 17.90
C CYS A 4 -15.70 -48.61 18.33
N ALA A 5 -16.33 -48.06 19.36
CA ALA A 5 -16.14 -46.73 19.93
C ALA A 5 -15.09 -46.72 21.04
N PHE A 6 -14.43 -45.58 21.30
CA PHE A 6 -13.95 -45.21 22.64
C PHE A 6 -14.02 -43.69 22.91
N LYS A 7 -15.04 -43.32 23.69
CA LYS A 7 -15.10 -42.39 24.84
C LYS A 7 -14.41 -41.02 24.73
N SER A 8 -15.23 -39.97 24.56
CA SER A 8 -14.93 -38.62 25.06
C SER A 8 -15.53 -38.46 26.46
N SER A 9 -14.67 -38.13 27.43
CA SER A 9 -15.07 -37.74 28.78
C SER A 9 -15.57 -36.30 28.79
N SER A 10 -16.83 -36.14 29.20
CA SER A 10 -17.44 -34.90 29.64
C SER A 10 -16.75 -34.34 30.88
N ASN A 11 -16.50 -33.02 30.91
CA ASN A 11 -16.83 -32.14 32.05
C ASN A 11 -16.37 -30.70 31.79
N ASN A 12 -17.34 -29.84 31.47
CA ASN A 12 -17.59 -28.55 32.15
C ASN A 12 -18.65 -27.75 31.38
N ALA A 13 -19.89 -28.23 31.43
CA ALA A 13 -21.04 -27.36 31.26
C ALA A 13 -21.14 -26.51 32.53
N LYS A 14 -20.73 -25.24 32.47
CA LYS A 14 -21.18 -24.26 33.47
C LYS A 14 -22.59 -23.82 33.08
N THR A 15 -23.53 -24.41 33.81
CA THR A 15 -24.93 -24.05 33.96
C THR A 15 -25.12 -22.52 33.95
N ILE A 16 -25.84 -22.02 32.96
CA ILE A 16 -26.50 -20.72 33.05
C ILE A 16 -27.58 -20.88 34.12
N GLN A 17 -27.35 -20.33 35.31
CA GLN A 17 -28.41 -20.17 36.30
C GLN A 17 -29.45 -19.20 35.72
N ALA A 18 -30.66 -19.71 35.52
CA ALA A 18 -31.82 -18.90 35.20
C ALA A 18 -32.07 -17.90 36.35
N ILE A 19 -31.90 -16.61 36.06
CA ILE A 19 -32.49 -15.54 36.86
C ILE A 19 -33.97 -15.52 36.48
N VAL A 20 -34.80 -16.16 37.29
CA VAL A 20 -36.25 -15.94 37.28
C VAL A 20 -36.49 -14.59 37.94
N VAL A 21 -36.83 -13.58 37.14
CA VAL A 21 -37.54 -12.40 37.63
C VAL A 21 -38.87 -12.34 36.87
N ASN A 22 -39.94 -12.52 37.65
CA ASN A 22 -41.36 -12.26 37.43
C ASN A 22 -41.88 -12.05 36.01
N HIS A 23 -42.94 -12.81 35.69
CA HIS A 23 -43.83 -12.69 34.55
C HIS A 23 -43.99 -11.27 34.00
N ASN A 24 -43.29 -10.99 32.90
CA ASN A 24 -43.73 -10.12 31.83
C ASN A 24 -43.08 -10.65 30.54
N VAL A 25 -43.90 -11.03 29.58
CA VAL A 25 -43.43 -11.40 28.23
C VAL A 25 -42.89 -10.13 27.60
N LEU A 26 -41.57 -10.07 27.37
CA LEU A 26 -40.94 -8.94 26.70
C LEU A 26 -41.52 -8.81 25.29
N THR A 27 -41.88 -7.61 24.91
CA THR A 27 -42.33 -7.32 23.54
C THR A 27 -41.12 -7.37 22.59
N SER A 28 -41.34 -7.65 21.29
CA SER A 28 -40.26 -7.73 20.29
C SER A 28 -39.45 -6.43 20.14
N GLU A 29 -39.98 -5.30 20.61
CA GLU A 29 -39.26 -4.02 20.70
C GLU A 29 -38.30 -3.95 21.89
N GLU A 30 -38.66 -4.55 23.03
CA GLU A 30 -37.81 -4.60 24.23
C GLU A 30 -36.66 -5.59 24.06
N GLU A 31 -36.90 -6.72 23.37
CA GLU A 31 -35.83 -7.66 22.95
C GLU A 31 -34.81 -6.98 22.02
N LYS A 32 -35.27 -6.22 21.02
CA LYS A 32 -34.39 -5.42 20.14
C LYS A 32 -33.61 -4.35 20.89
N LYS A 33 -34.22 -3.76 21.93
CA LYS A 33 -33.58 -2.73 22.76
C LYS A 33 -32.48 -3.32 23.64
N ILE A 34 -32.73 -4.50 24.21
CA ILE A 34 -31.76 -5.26 25.02
C ILE A 34 -30.65 -5.83 24.14
N GLU A 35 -30.95 -6.38 22.96
CA GLU A 35 -29.93 -6.75 21.96
C GLU A 35 -29.08 -5.54 21.58
N GLY A 36 -29.71 -4.39 21.31
CA GLY A 36 -29.02 -3.13 21.02
C GLY A 36 -28.12 -2.64 22.17
N GLU A 37 -28.51 -2.83 23.43
CA GLU A 37 -27.70 -2.48 24.60
C GLU A 37 -26.53 -3.47 24.83
N ILE A 38 -26.75 -4.77 24.61
CA ILE A 38 -25.69 -5.80 24.67
C ILE A 38 -24.69 -5.59 23.53
N LEU A 39 -25.15 -5.25 22.32
CA LEU A 39 -24.29 -4.87 21.18
C LEU A 39 -23.50 -3.59 21.49
N ARG A 40 -24.14 -2.58 22.10
CA ARG A 40 -23.46 -1.34 22.54
C ARG A 40 -22.35 -1.63 23.55
N GLN A 41 -22.58 -2.52 24.51
CA GLN A 41 -21.57 -2.93 25.49
C GLN A 41 -20.42 -3.72 24.83
N ARG A 42 -20.72 -4.71 23.96
CA ARG A 42 -19.71 -5.48 23.21
C ARG A 42 -18.83 -4.59 22.33
N GLN A 43 -19.42 -3.64 21.61
CA GLN A 43 -18.70 -2.74 20.70
C GLN A 43 -18.05 -1.52 21.40
N SER A 44 -18.37 -1.22 22.67
CA SER A 44 -17.62 -0.21 23.46
C SER A 44 -16.20 -0.71 23.81
N LYS A 45 -16.02 -2.03 23.92
CA LYS A 45 -14.70 -2.67 24.06
C LYS A 45 -13.87 -2.58 22.78
N VAL A 46 -14.50 -2.55 21.60
CA VAL A 46 -13.82 -2.46 20.29
C VAL A 46 -13.13 -1.11 20.10
N LYS A 47 -13.73 0.02 20.52
CA LYS A 47 -13.11 1.37 20.42
C LYS A 47 -11.81 1.52 21.23
N GLN A 48 -11.50 0.59 22.14
CA GLN A 48 -10.23 0.54 22.88
C GLN A 48 -9.12 -0.27 22.18
N LYS A 49 -9.41 -0.95 21.06
CA LYS A 49 -8.43 -1.75 20.31
C LYS A 49 -7.60 -0.85 19.38
N GLY A 50 -6.58 -0.21 19.96
CA GLY A 50 -5.60 0.59 19.21
C GLY A 50 -4.84 -0.24 18.17
N ALA A 51 -4.22 0.43 17.19
CA ALA A 51 -3.35 -0.23 16.22
C ALA A 51 -2.25 -1.03 16.94
N LEU A 52 -1.98 -2.26 16.51
CA LEU A 52 -0.75 -2.94 16.88
C LEU A 52 0.39 -2.22 16.18
N LEU A 53 1.11 -1.42 16.95
CA LEU A 53 2.39 -0.86 16.55
C LEU A 53 3.49 -1.70 17.20
N GLU A 54 4.43 -2.17 16.39
CA GLU A 54 5.61 -2.86 16.88
C GLU A 54 6.52 -1.82 17.58
N VAL A 55 6.20 -1.52 18.84
CA VAL A 55 6.95 -0.54 19.62
C VAL A 55 8.32 -1.11 19.92
N ARG A 56 9.36 -0.45 19.41
CA ARG A 56 10.71 -0.61 19.93
C ARG A 56 10.75 0.01 21.32
N LYS A 57 10.30 -0.71 22.34
CA LYS A 57 10.59 -0.30 23.72
C LYS A 57 12.11 -0.16 23.82
N GLY A 58 12.57 1.06 24.09
CA GLY A 58 13.87 1.30 24.70
C GLY A 58 13.97 0.35 25.88
N SER A 59 14.87 -0.60 25.73
CA SER A 59 15.01 -1.78 26.57
C SER A 59 15.05 -1.44 28.06
N ILE A 60 13.94 -1.67 28.78
CA ILE A 60 14.07 -2.46 30.01
C ILE A 60 14.15 -3.89 29.47
N PRO A 61 15.30 -4.57 29.54
CA PRO A 61 15.41 -5.93 29.02
C PRO A 61 14.35 -6.79 29.71
N ALA A 62 13.37 -7.27 28.94
CA ALA A 62 12.57 -8.40 29.37
C ALA A 62 13.51 -9.60 29.38
N THR A 63 14.20 -9.80 30.51
CA THR A 63 15.06 -10.98 30.68
C THR A 63 14.17 -12.15 31.02
N ASP A 64 13.59 -12.75 29.98
CA ASP A 64 13.10 -14.12 30.10
C ASP A 64 14.29 -15.01 30.49
N ALA A 65 14.09 -15.87 31.48
CA ALA A 65 15.06 -16.77 32.09
C ALA A 65 16.28 -16.01 32.65
N PRO A 66 16.10 -15.06 33.58
CA PRO A 66 17.15 -14.14 34.03
C PRO A 66 18.33 -14.83 34.72
N THR A 67 18.09 -16.03 35.26
CA THR A 67 19.09 -16.84 35.97
C THR A 67 19.68 -17.95 35.12
N ALA A 68 19.29 -18.05 33.84
CA ALA A 68 19.75 -19.13 32.97
C ALA A 68 21.18 -18.91 32.49
N GLN A 69 21.92 -20.01 32.38
CA GLN A 69 23.17 -20.03 31.62
C GLN A 69 22.85 -20.25 30.14
N ILE A 70 23.22 -19.30 29.29
CA ILE A 70 22.94 -19.33 27.86
C ILE A 70 24.19 -19.76 27.10
N LYS A 71 24.05 -20.77 26.22
CA LYS A 71 25.13 -21.26 25.36
C LYS A 71 24.64 -21.40 23.92
N GLU A 72 25.51 -21.07 22.97
CA GLU A 72 25.35 -21.45 21.57
C GLU A 72 25.98 -22.83 21.39
N VAL A 73 25.17 -23.81 20.98
CA VAL A 73 25.56 -25.21 20.89
C VAL A 73 25.15 -25.76 19.53
N ASN A 74 26.04 -26.53 18.91
CA ASN A 74 25.72 -27.33 17.74
C ASN A 74 24.73 -28.43 18.14
N LYS A 75 23.56 -28.44 17.50
CA LYS A 75 22.44 -29.31 17.85
C LYS A 75 22.70 -30.72 17.33
N SER A 76 22.50 -31.72 18.18
CA SER A 76 22.57 -33.11 17.75
C SER A 76 21.36 -33.48 16.87
N SER A 77 21.43 -34.59 16.13
CA SER A 77 20.28 -35.06 15.33
C SER A 77 19.04 -35.31 16.19
N LYS A 78 19.21 -35.71 17.46
CA LYS A 78 18.10 -35.89 18.42
C LYS A 78 17.48 -34.56 18.83
N ASP A 79 18.30 -33.53 19.05
CA ASP A 79 17.80 -32.18 19.38
C ASP A 79 17.01 -31.58 18.23
N ILE A 80 17.50 -31.76 16.99
CA ILE A 80 16.81 -31.30 15.78
C ILE A 80 15.45 -31.98 15.66
N GLU A 81 15.39 -33.31 15.79
CA GLU A 81 14.13 -34.08 15.72
C GLU A 81 13.14 -33.66 16.84
N LEU A 82 13.64 -33.39 18.05
CA LEU A 82 12.83 -32.90 19.17
C LEU A 82 12.21 -31.53 18.85
N ILE A 83 13.02 -30.60 18.34
CA ILE A 83 12.57 -29.25 17.99
C ILE A 83 11.58 -29.30 16.81
N GLU A 84 11.85 -30.12 15.79
CA GLU A 84 10.95 -30.29 14.63
C GLU A 84 9.57 -30.82 15.04
N LYS A 85 9.53 -31.85 15.90
CA LYS A 85 8.27 -32.36 16.46
C LYS A 85 7.52 -31.32 17.29
N SER A 86 8.25 -30.41 17.95
CA SER A 86 7.64 -29.30 18.68
C SER A 86 7.02 -28.27 17.72
N PHE A 87 7.73 -27.91 16.65
CA PHE A 87 7.27 -26.94 15.64
C PHE A 87 5.95 -27.35 14.97
N GLU A 88 5.69 -28.65 14.81
CA GLU A 88 4.42 -29.15 14.26
C GLU A 88 3.19 -28.81 15.10
N LYS A 89 3.37 -28.52 16.40
CA LYS A 89 2.28 -28.18 17.33
C LYS A 89 1.96 -26.70 17.36
N HIS A 90 2.76 -25.86 16.69
CA HIS A 90 2.67 -24.41 16.78
C HIS A 90 2.46 -23.80 15.40
N PHE A 91 1.31 -23.13 15.22
CA PHE A 91 0.88 -22.54 13.96
C PHE A 91 1.94 -21.67 13.26
N ILE A 92 2.71 -20.87 14.03
CA ILE A 92 3.76 -20.00 13.49
C ILE A 92 4.79 -20.82 12.69
N PHE A 93 5.17 -21.99 13.19
CA PHE A 93 6.21 -22.82 12.57
C PHE A 93 5.66 -23.82 11.55
N THR A 94 4.38 -24.18 11.60
CA THR A 94 3.76 -25.05 10.56
C THR A 94 3.66 -24.36 9.21
N THR A 95 3.59 -23.03 9.18
CA THR A 95 3.60 -22.23 7.95
C THR A 95 4.96 -22.11 7.28
N LEU A 96 6.05 -22.50 7.97
CA LEU A 96 7.42 -22.39 7.49
C LEU A 96 7.83 -23.58 6.62
N THR A 97 8.58 -23.33 5.55
CA THR A 97 9.18 -24.42 4.75
C THR A 97 10.30 -25.12 5.53
N HIS A 98 10.64 -26.33 5.11
CA HIS A 98 11.68 -27.15 5.74
C HIS A 98 13.04 -26.43 5.85
N ASP A 99 13.43 -25.68 4.83
CA ASP A 99 14.68 -24.92 4.84
C ASP A 99 14.62 -23.75 5.84
N GLN A 100 13.46 -23.10 5.98
CA GLN A 100 13.26 -22.05 6.99
C GLN A 100 13.34 -22.61 8.40
N LYS A 101 12.71 -23.77 8.64
CA LYS A 101 12.77 -24.47 9.93
C LYS A 101 14.21 -24.74 10.33
N LYS A 102 15.06 -25.22 9.42
CA LYS A 102 16.49 -25.47 9.69
C LYS A 102 17.24 -24.22 10.15
N ILE A 103 17.05 -23.08 9.49
CA ILE A 103 17.72 -21.83 9.87
C ILE A 103 17.23 -21.36 11.24
N VAL A 104 15.92 -21.43 11.49
CA VAL A 104 15.33 -21.08 12.79
C VAL A 104 15.87 -22.01 13.89
N ILE A 105 15.90 -23.32 13.66
CA ILE A 105 16.48 -24.32 14.57
C ILE A 105 17.94 -23.94 14.87
N ASN A 106 18.74 -23.66 13.85
CA ASN A 106 20.14 -23.29 14.03
C ASN A 106 20.31 -22.03 14.89
N SER A 107 19.40 -21.06 14.77
CA SER A 107 19.41 -19.82 15.56
C SER A 107 19.01 -19.98 17.04
N MET A 108 18.41 -21.11 17.44
CA MET A 108 18.00 -21.32 18.84
C MET A 108 19.21 -21.51 19.76
N LYS A 109 19.15 -20.96 20.97
CA LYS A 109 20.19 -21.04 22.00
C LYS A 109 19.79 -22.01 23.11
N LEU A 110 20.76 -22.65 23.76
CA LEU A 110 20.52 -23.52 24.89
C LEU A 110 20.52 -22.71 26.18
N TYR A 111 19.47 -22.83 26.98
CA TYR A 111 19.30 -22.24 28.30
C TYR A 111 19.34 -23.35 29.33
N SER A 112 20.14 -23.21 30.37
CA SER A 112 20.19 -24.16 31.49
C SER A 112 19.80 -23.47 32.79
N LEU A 113 18.81 -24.03 33.49
CA LEU A 113 18.28 -23.50 34.74
C LEU A 113 18.29 -24.58 35.84
N ALA A 114 18.57 -24.16 37.08
CA ALA A 114 18.38 -25.00 38.25
C ALA A 114 16.88 -25.18 38.57
N SER A 115 16.54 -26.07 39.51
CA SER A 115 15.16 -26.22 40.01
C SER A 115 14.67 -24.94 40.72
N ASN A 116 13.35 -24.71 40.71
CA ASN A 116 12.66 -23.56 41.30
C ASN A 116 13.05 -22.18 40.72
N GLN A 117 13.60 -22.13 39.52
CA GLN A 117 13.94 -20.89 38.84
C GLN A 117 12.86 -20.44 37.87
N VAL A 118 12.58 -19.14 37.86
CA VAL A 118 11.53 -18.55 37.03
C VAL A 118 12.06 -18.37 35.61
N VAL A 119 11.31 -18.86 34.63
CA VAL A 119 11.54 -18.60 33.21
C VAL A 119 10.92 -17.25 32.85
N PHE A 120 9.65 -17.02 33.16
CA PHE A 120 9.05 -15.68 33.05
C PHE A 120 7.85 -15.55 33.97
N LYS A 121 7.42 -14.31 34.25
CA LYS A 121 6.28 -14.00 35.12
C LYS A 121 5.08 -13.48 34.34
N GLN A 122 3.89 -13.78 34.83
CA GLN A 122 2.62 -13.23 34.34
C GLN A 122 2.64 -11.69 34.34
N ASN A 123 1.98 -11.09 33.34
CA ASN A 123 1.87 -9.64 33.10
C ASN A 123 3.17 -8.91 32.77
N GLN A 124 4.30 -9.63 32.63
CA GLN A 124 5.54 -9.04 32.13
C GLN A 124 5.61 -9.11 30.61
N PRO A 125 6.31 -8.18 29.93
CA PRO A 125 6.59 -8.29 28.51
C PRO A 125 7.37 -9.59 28.23
N GLY A 126 6.93 -10.39 27.27
CA GLY A 126 7.68 -11.55 26.80
C GLY A 126 8.59 -11.22 25.63
N ASN A 127 9.71 -11.92 25.47
CA ASN A 127 10.61 -11.77 24.32
C ASN A 127 10.97 -13.10 23.64
N ASN A 128 10.98 -14.21 24.38
CA ASN A 128 11.50 -15.48 23.93
C ASN A 128 10.41 -16.56 23.81
N PHE A 129 10.55 -17.44 22.83
CA PHE A 129 9.88 -18.73 22.75
C PHE A 129 10.83 -19.81 23.24
N PHE A 130 10.33 -20.79 23.98
CA PHE A 130 11.13 -21.88 24.52
C PHE A 130 10.54 -23.24 24.17
N ILE A 131 11.41 -24.23 23.97
CA ILE A 131 11.07 -25.65 23.92
C ILE A 131 11.81 -26.35 25.05
N LEU A 132 11.11 -27.14 25.86
CA LEU A 132 11.74 -27.92 26.92
C LEU A 132 12.56 -29.07 26.33
N GLY A 133 13.87 -29.02 26.49
CA GLY A 133 14.81 -30.06 26.06
C GLY A 133 14.97 -31.19 27.07
N SER A 134 15.01 -30.87 28.36
CA SER A 134 14.99 -31.87 29.45
C SER A 134 14.54 -31.24 30.76
N GLY A 135 13.91 -32.03 31.64
CA GLY A 135 13.39 -31.57 32.92
C GLY A 135 11.86 -31.42 32.92
N MET A 136 11.33 -30.64 33.87
CA MET A 136 9.90 -30.36 34.02
C MET A 136 9.70 -28.92 34.50
N LEU A 137 8.69 -28.25 33.95
CA LEU A 137 8.28 -26.91 34.39
C LEU A 137 6.82 -26.93 34.89
N GLU A 138 6.48 -26.03 35.79
CA GLU A 138 5.09 -25.73 36.14
C GLU A 138 4.64 -24.39 35.54
N VAL A 139 3.35 -24.31 35.24
CA VAL A 139 2.67 -23.12 34.74
C VAL A 139 1.68 -22.64 35.79
N LEU A 140 1.83 -21.38 36.21
CA LEU A 140 1.07 -20.74 37.27
C LEU A 140 0.29 -19.55 36.69
N VAL A 141 -1.01 -19.48 36.96
CA VAL A 141 -1.85 -18.30 36.64
C VAL A 141 -2.46 -17.80 37.93
N ASN A 142 -2.23 -16.53 38.26
CA ASN A 142 -2.59 -15.95 39.55
C ASN A 142 -2.07 -16.80 40.73
N ASP A 143 -0.82 -17.27 40.62
CA ASP A 143 -0.13 -18.16 41.57
C ASP A 143 -0.77 -19.54 41.79
N ILE A 144 -1.77 -19.91 40.98
CA ILE A 144 -2.37 -21.24 40.97
C ILE A 144 -1.74 -22.08 39.86
N ARG A 145 -1.24 -23.28 40.19
CA ARG A 145 -0.68 -24.20 39.20
C ARG A 145 -1.81 -24.73 38.31
N ILE A 146 -1.76 -24.35 37.04
CA ILE A 146 -2.75 -24.75 36.04
C ILE A 146 -2.27 -25.89 35.15
N ASN A 147 -0.95 -26.02 34.95
CA ASN A 147 -0.40 -27.03 34.04
C ASN A 147 1.06 -27.36 34.36
N THR A 148 1.59 -28.40 33.70
CA THR A 148 3.00 -28.82 33.75
C THR A 148 3.51 -28.98 32.32
N ILE A 149 4.71 -28.47 32.05
CA ILE A 149 5.36 -28.58 30.74
C ILE A 149 6.39 -29.71 30.82
N THR A 150 6.31 -30.65 29.88
CA THR A 150 7.20 -31.80 29.75
C THR A 150 8.08 -31.72 28.51
N GLU A 151 9.08 -32.60 28.39
CA GLU A 151 10.03 -32.62 27.29
C GLU A 151 9.36 -32.58 25.91
N GLY A 152 9.92 -31.76 25.00
CA GLY A 152 9.43 -31.53 23.64
C GLY A 152 8.25 -30.55 23.53
N GLN A 153 7.67 -30.07 24.62
CA GLN A 153 6.62 -29.05 24.58
C GLN A 153 7.22 -27.65 24.45
N GLY A 154 6.69 -26.88 23.49
CA GLY A 154 7.02 -25.48 23.30
C GLY A 154 6.04 -24.55 24.03
N PHE A 155 6.53 -23.38 24.43
CA PHE A 155 5.72 -22.38 25.13
C PHE A 155 6.28 -20.96 24.94
N GLY A 156 5.38 -19.97 25.02
CA GLY A 156 5.73 -18.56 24.94
C GLY A 156 5.82 -18.01 23.51
N GLU A 157 5.24 -18.73 22.55
CA GLU A 157 5.20 -18.45 21.11
C GLU A 157 4.56 -17.10 20.76
N LEU A 158 3.60 -16.64 21.58
CA LEU A 158 2.94 -15.33 21.44
C LEU A 158 3.94 -14.17 21.46
N ALA A 159 5.06 -14.34 22.17
CA ALA A 159 6.09 -13.33 22.28
C ALA A 159 6.91 -13.17 20.99
N LEU A 160 6.89 -14.11 20.04
CA LEU A 160 7.65 -13.97 18.77
C LEU A 160 6.98 -13.02 17.78
N MET A 161 5.67 -12.83 17.86
CA MET A 161 4.93 -12.02 16.89
C MET A 161 4.77 -10.56 17.34
N HIS A 162 4.36 -10.34 18.60
CA HIS A 162 4.09 -9.00 19.14
C HIS A 162 4.48 -8.88 20.61
N ASP A 163 4.53 -7.63 21.10
CA ASP A 163 4.83 -7.31 22.50
C ASP A 163 3.64 -7.60 23.43
N THR A 164 3.31 -8.88 23.55
CA THR A 164 2.22 -9.36 24.41
C THR A 164 2.73 -9.60 25.84
N PRO A 165 2.00 -9.14 26.87
CA PRO A 165 2.26 -9.54 28.24
C PRO A 165 2.09 -11.06 28.40
N ARG A 166 2.94 -11.69 29.20
CA ARG A 166 2.84 -13.12 29.53
C ARG A 166 1.52 -13.41 30.25
N THR A 167 0.80 -14.42 29.81
CA THR A 167 -0.48 -14.84 30.39
C THR A 167 -0.32 -15.70 31.65
N ALA A 168 0.86 -16.27 31.85
CA ALA A 168 1.17 -17.14 32.99
C ALA A 168 2.63 -16.95 33.44
N THR A 169 2.91 -17.34 34.68
CA THR A 169 4.26 -17.50 35.22
C THR A 169 4.73 -18.93 34.97
N VAL A 170 5.95 -19.11 34.48
CA VAL A 170 6.55 -20.45 34.26
C VAL A 170 7.80 -20.60 35.12
N ARG A 171 7.90 -21.71 35.86
CA ARG A 171 9.02 -22.02 36.76
C ARG A 171 9.49 -23.45 36.58
N THR A 172 10.78 -23.71 36.72
CA THR A 172 11.34 -25.07 36.69
C THR A 172 10.99 -25.85 37.96
N LEU A 173 10.52 -27.09 37.82
CA LEU A 173 10.36 -28.03 38.94
C LEU A 173 11.64 -28.83 39.17
N THR A 174 12.32 -29.21 38.10
CA THR A 174 13.61 -29.91 38.12
C THR A 174 14.68 -29.09 37.40
N PRO A 175 15.98 -29.37 37.58
CA PRO A 175 17.01 -28.80 36.71
C PRO A 175 16.63 -29.06 35.25
N SER A 176 16.52 -28.01 34.45
CA SER A 176 15.90 -28.07 33.14
C SER A 176 16.78 -27.39 32.08
N THR A 177 16.73 -27.92 30.87
CA THR A 177 17.34 -27.33 29.68
C THR A 177 16.27 -26.89 28.70
N LEU A 178 16.40 -25.70 28.13
CA LEU A 178 15.44 -25.12 27.19
C LEU A 178 16.14 -24.69 25.91
N TRP A 179 15.54 -24.94 24.76
CA TRP A 179 15.91 -24.30 23.50
C TRP A 179 15.13 -23.01 23.36
N GLY A 180 15.81 -21.87 23.46
CA GLY A 180 15.21 -20.54 23.41
C GLY A 180 15.47 -19.81 22.11
N LEU A 181 14.46 -19.11 21.61
CA LEU A 181 14.52 -18.25 20.43
C LEU A 181 13.93 -16.88 20.77
N ASP A 182 14.69 -15.81 20.55
CA ASP A 182 14.20 -14.46 20.81
C ASP A 182 13.46 -13.87 19.61
N ARG A 183 12.51 -12.96 19.89
CA ARG A 183 11.68 -12.26 18.90
C ARG A 183 12.52 -11.62 17.81
N LYS A 184 13.60 -10.92 18.16
CA LYS A 184 14.41 -10.15 17.21
C LYS A 184 15.10 -11.08 16.23
N THR A 185 15.70 -12.16 16.73
CA THR A 185 16.35 -13.20 15.92
C THR A 185 15.33 -13.90 15.03
N PHE A 186 14.18 -14.32 15.57
CA PHE A 186 13.13 -14.95 14.77
C PHE A 186 12.63 -14.05 13.64
N LYS A 187 12.23 -12.80 13.96
CA LYS A 187 11.72 -11.85 12.97
C LYS A 187 12.74 -11.58 11.88
N LYS A 188 13.98 -11.25 12.26
CA LYS A 188 15.04 -10.98 11.30
C LYS A 188 15.30 -12.20 10.40
N THR A 189 15.33 -13.40 10.96
CA THR A 189 15.55 -14.63 10.19
C THR A 189 14.44 -14.87 9.17
N ILE A 190 13.17 -14.71 9.56
CA ILE A 190 12.03 -14.88 8.64
C ILE A 190 12.01 -13.77 7.58
N GLU A 191 12.28 -12.53 7.96
CA GLU A 191 12.36 -11.39 7.05
C GLU A 191 13.46 -11.57 6.00
N ASP A 192 14.69 -11.83 6.45
CA ASP A 192 15.85 -12.05 5.58
C ASP A 192 15.58 -13.21 4.62
N LEU A 193 14.99 -14.31 5.11
CA LEU A 193 14.71 -15.47 4.29
C LEU A 193 13.59 -15.26 3.26
N ASN A 194 12.51 -14.58 3.66
CA ASN A 194 11.43 -14.25 2.72
C ASN A 194 11.90 -13.23 1.69
N ALA A 195 12.74 -12.26 2.07
CA ALA A 195 13.36 -11.32 1.16
C ALA A 195 14.32 -12.03 0.18
N MET A 196 15.18 -12.92 0.67
CA MET A 196 16.10 -13.70 -0.17
C MET A 196 15.34 -14.61 -1.15
N ASN A 197 14.37 -15.39 -0.67
CA ASN A 197 13.55 -16.25 -1.52
C ASN A 197 12.79 -15.44 -2.59
N TYR A 198 12.29 -14.26 -2.20
CA TYR A 198 11.60 -13.36 -3.11
C TYR A 198 12.54 -12.85 -4.21
N GLU A 199 13.69 -12.29 -3.85
CA GLU A 199 14.68 -11.77 -4.80
C GLU A 199 15.27 -12.88 -5.68
N GLU A 200 15.52 -14.07 -5.14
CA GLU A 200 15.93 -15.23 -5.94
C GLU A 200 14.88 -15.64 -6.97
N ASN A 201 13.61 -15.72 -6.56
CA ASN A 201 12.53 -16.09 -7.46
C ASN A 201 12.29 -15.00 -8.50
N LYS A 202 12.38 -13.73 -8.11
CA LYS A 202 12.28 -12.59 -9.02
C LYS A 202 13.40 -12.59 -10.06
N ALA A 203 14.66 -12.65 -9.61
CA ALA A 203 15.82 -12.71 -10.51
C ALA A 203 15.75 -13.93 -11.43
N PHE A 204 15.27 -15.07 -10.92
CA PHE A 204 15.07 -16.25 -11.74
C PHE A 204 13.98 -16.02 -12.79
N ILE A 205 12.80 -15.49 -12.43
CA ILE A 205 11.74 -15.17 -13.41
C ILE A 205 12.22 -14.15 -14.45
N GLU A 206 12.93 -13.12 -14.03
CA GLU A 206 13.53 -12.12 -14.94
C GLU A 206 14.55 -12.76 -15.91
N SER A 207 15.22 -13.85 -15.50
CA SER A 207 16.12 -14.61 -16.36
C SER A 207 15.43 -15.56 -17.35
N VAL A 208 14.16 -15.91 -17.11
CA VAL A 208 13.41 -16.81 -17.99
C VAL A 208 13.01 -16.04 -19.24
N SER A 209 13.45 -16.52 -20.41
CA SER A 209 13.29 -15.83 -21.70
C SER A 209 11.87 -15.38 -22.02
N VAL A 210 10.85 -16.17 -21.66
CA VAL A 210 9.42 -15.82 -21.89
C VAL A 210 8.92 -14.68 -20.98
N PHE A 211 9.56 -14.46 -19.83
CA PHE A 211 9.17 -13.45 -18.83
C PHE A 211 10.07 -12.21 -18.81
N THR A 212 11.19 -12.20 -19.55
CA THR A 212 12.06 -11.01 -19.75
C THR A 212 11.30 -9.76 -20.19
N ILE A 213 10.09 -9.95 -20.71
CA ILE A 213 9.25 -8.93 -21.30
C ILE A 213 8.20 -8.38 -20.32
N LEU A 214 8.06 -8.94 -19.13
CA LEU A 214 7.03 -8.50 -18.19
C LEU A 214 7.39 -7.18 -17.51
N LYS A 215 6.40 -6.30 -17.33
CA LYS A 215 6.59 -5.06 -16.56
C LYS A 215 6.91 -5.38 -15.09
N PRO A 216 7.59 -4.50 -14.34
CA PRO A 216 7.88 -4.73 -12.92
C PRO A 216 6.63 -5.12 -12.10
N ALA A 217 5.48 -4.48 -12.33
CA ALA A 217 4.23 -4.82 -11.65
C ALA A 217 3.71 -6.24 -11.98
N GLN A 218 3.90 -6.72 -13.23
CA GLN A 218 3.52 -8.07 -13.64
C GLN A 218 4.48 -9.12 -13.09
N ILE A 219 5.78 -8.82 -13.06
CA ILE A 219 6.79 -9.66 -12.38
C ILE A 219 6.43 -9.79 -10.90
N GLU A 220 6.15 -8.68 -10.21
CA GLU A 220 5.74 -8.68 -8.80
C GLU A 220 4.48 -9.54 -8.59
N ALA A 221 3.48 -9.42 -9.48
CA ALA A 221 2.26 -10.21 -9.41
C ALA A 221 2.50 -11.71 -9.61
N LEU A 222 3.37 -12.05 -10.56
CA LEU A 222 3.75 -13.43 -10.88
C LEU A 222 4.53 -14.03 -9.71
N VAL A 223 5.61 -13.39 -9.27
CA VAL A 223 6.46 -13.86 -8.15
C VAL A 223 5.66 -13.97 -6.86
N GLY A 224 4.74 -13.05 -6.60
CA GLY A 224 3.83 -13.11 -5.44
C GLY A 224 2.88 -14.31 -5.43
N SER A 225 2.65 -14.93 -6.60
CA SER A 225 1.74 -16.08 -6.79
C SER A 225 2.48 -17.40 -7.00
N LEU A 226 3.82 -17.39 -7.10
CA LEU A 226 4.60 -18.60 -7.34
C LEU A 226 4.61 -19.52 -6.12
N ILE A 227 4.39 -20.80 -6.39
CA ILE A 227 4.52 -21.88 -5.41
C ILE A 227 5.70 -22.76 -5.83
N THR A 228 6.61 -23.02 -4.89
CA THR A 228 7.75 -23.91 -5.13
C THR A 228 7.36 -25.35 -4.82
N PHE A 229 7.56 -26.25 -5.78
CA PHE A 229 7.45 -27.70 -5.59
C PHE A 229 8.82 -28.37 -5.74
N ASN A 230 9.05 -29.42 -4.96
CA ASN A 230 10.23 -30.25 -5.05
C ASN A 230 9.82 -31.68 -5.42
N TYR A 231 10.56 -32.29 -6.34
CA TYR A 231 10.32 -33.64 -6.83
C TYR A 231 11.61 -34.47 -6.73
N THR A 232 11.46 -35.74 -6.35
CA THR A 232 12.57 -36.71 -6.33
C THR A 232 12.75 -37.39 -7.69
N PRO A 233 13.95 -37.89 -8.03
CA PRO A 233 14.17 -38.66 -9.25
C PRO A 233 13.14 -39.79 -9.44
N GLY A 234 12.59 -39.91 -10.65
CA GLY A 234 11.55 -40.88 -11.01
C GLY A 234 10.12 -40.46 -10.66
N GLN A 235 9.91 -39.36 -9.94
CA GLN A 235 8.58 -38.87 -9.61
C GLN A 235 7.93 -38.18 -10.82
N ALA A 236 6.69 -38.58 -11.14
CA ALA A 236 5.90 -37.91 -12.18
C ALA A 236 5.43 -36.54 -11.68
N ILE A 237 5.69 -35.50 -12.45
CA ILE A 237 5.26 -34.12 -12.20
C ILE A 237 3.86 -33.91 -12.77
N VAL A 238 3.63 -34.35 -14.01
CA VAL A 238 2.32 -34.40 -14.68
C VAL A 238 2.22 -35.69 -15.50
N LYS A 239 1.02 -36.24 -15.68
CA LYS A 239 0.80 -37.39 -16.56
C LYS A 239 -0.04 -37.02 -17.78
N GLU A 240 0.22 -37.70 -18.89
CA GLU A 240 -0.58 -37.58 -20.12
C GLU A 240 -2.04 -37.91 -19.83
N GLY A 241 -2.96 -37.04 -20.25
CA GLY A 241 -4.40 -37.17 -20.01
C GLY A 241 -4.91 -36.48 -18.74
N ASP A 242 -4.03 -36.05 -17.82
CA ASP A 242 -4.46 -35.30 -16.63
C ASP A 242 -5.07 -33.96 -17.04
N ILE A 243 -6.13 -33.55 -16.35
CA ILE A 243 -6.62 -32.16 -16.44
C ILE A 243 -5.67 -31.33 -15.59
N GLY A 244 -4.95 -30.40 -16.21
CA GLY A 244 -3.94 -29.60 -15.53
C GLY A 244 -4.14 -28.10 -15.75
N ASP A 245 -4.04 -27.36 -14.66
CA ASP A 245 -4.21 -25.91 -14.58
C ASP A 245 -2.96 -25.19 -14.07
N LEU A 246 -1.82 -25.89 -14.00
CA LEU A 246 -0.53 -25.35 -13.56
C LEU A 246 0.48 -25.18 -14.72
N LEU A 247 1.24 -24.09 -14.71
CA LEU A 247 2.50 -23.93 -15.46
C LEU A 247 3.64 -24.33 -14.53
N PHE A 248 4.62 -25.08 -15.05
CA PHE A 248 5.82 -25.47 -14.31
C PHE A 248 7.05 -24.82 -14.94
N ILE A 249 7.87 -24.14 -14.12
CA ILE A 249 9.12 -23.50 -14.54
C ILE A 249 10.27 -24.14 -13.75
N ILE A 250 11.27 -24.68 -14.43
CA ILE A 250 12.37 -25.43 -13.79
C ILE A 250 13.38 -24.46 -13.16
N LYS A 251 13.40 -24.36 -11.83
CA LYS A 251 14.40 -23.58 -11.08
C LYS A 251 15.71 -24.34 -10.94
N ASP A 252 15.63 -25.66 -10.77
CA ASP A 252 16.79 -26.55 -10.67
C ASP A 252 16.42 -28.00 -11.05
N GLY A 253 17.39 -28.75 -11.57
CA GLY A 253 17.23 -30.14 -12.00
C GLY A 253 16.83 -30.34 -13.46
N VAL A 254 16.56 -31.59 -13.83
CA VAL A 254 16.22 -32.03 -15.19
C VAL A 254 14.91 -32.83 -15.19
N VAL A 255 14.02 -32.52 -16.13
CA VAL A 255 12.74 -33.22 -16.33
C VAL A 255 12.70 -33.83 -17.72
N SER A 256 12.30 -35.09 -17.84
CA SER A 256 12.07 -35.75 -19.13
C SER A 256 10.58 -35.73 -19.46
N CYS A 257 10.25 -35.36 -20.69
CA CYS A 257 8.90 -35.34 -21.22
C CYS A 257 8.71 -36.47 -22.23
N THR A 258 7.73 -37.33 -21.97
CA THR A 258 7.42 -38.49 -22.79
C THR A 258 5.95 -38.48 -23.23
N ARG A 259 5.67 -38.90 -24.46
CA ARG A 259 4.30 -39.09 -24.97
C ARG A 259 4.18 -40.47 -25.58
N LYS A 260 3.18 -41.25 -25.16
CA LYS A 260 3.06 -42.67 -25.56
C LYS A 260 4.38 -43.45 -25.41
N ASN A 261 5.10 -43.24 -24.30
CA ASN A 261 6.41 -43.83 -23.99
C ASN A 261 7.59 -43.45 -24.92
N VAL A 262 7.44 -42.41 -25.76
CA VAL A 262 8.54 -41.86 -26.56
C VAL A 262 9.02 -40.56 -25.93
N GLU A 263 10.33 -40.43 -25.68
CA GLU A 263 10.93 -39.19 -25.16
C GLU A 263 10.88 -38.08 -26.22
N LEU A 264 10.20 -36.99 -25.90
CA LEU A 264 10.05 -35.82 -26.77
C LEU A 264 11.14 -34.79 -26.53
N LYS A 265 11.36 -34.44 -25.25
CA LYS A 265 12.24 -33.36 -24.84
C LYS A 265 12.68 -33.54 -23.39
N LYS A 266 13.89 -33.08 -23.04
CA LYS A 266 14.30 -32.84 -21.66
C LYS A 266 14.26 -31.34 -21.37
N PHE A 267 13.64 -30.98 -20.25
CA PHE A 267 13.59 -29.62 -19.75
C PHE A 267 14.69 -29.40 -18.72
N VAL A 268 15.41 -28.29 -18.87
CA VAL A 268 16.49 -27.86 -17.96
C VAL A 268 16.14 -26.53 -17.28
N LYS A 269 17.03 -26.06 -16.40
CA LYS A 269 16.87 -24.79 -15.68
C LYS A 269 16.52 -23.62 -16.62
N GLY A 270 15.47 -22.89 -16.27
CA GLY A 270 14.96 -21.74 -17.05
C GLY A 270 13.92 -22.11 -18.11
N GLU A 271 13.76 -23.40 -18.43
CA GLU A 271 12.69 -23.86 -19.30
C GLU A 271 11.40 -24.13 -18.52
N TYR A 272 10.28 -24.20 -19.24
CA TYR A 272 8.96 -24.39 -18.69
C TYR A 272 8.15 -25.39 -19.51
N PHE A 273 7.09 -25.93 -18.90
CA PHE A 273 6.11 -26.77 -19.59
C PHE A 273 4.73 -26.65 -18.94
N GLY A 274 3.71 -26.99 -19.73
CA GLY A 274 2.31 -27.01 -19.29
C GLY A 274 1.50 -25.81 -19.77
N GLU A 275 2.10 -24.93 -20.57
CA GLU A 275 1.50 -23.78 -21.22
C GLU A 275 0.33 -24.15 -22.13
N GLN A 276 0.40 -25.29 -22.83
CA GLN A 276 -0.68 -25.74 -23.72
C GLN A 276 -1.99 -25.99 -22.98
N ALA A 277 -1.92 -26.63 -21.80
CA ALA A 277 -3.13 -26.90 -21.01
C ALA A 277 -3.76 -25.62 -20.46
N LEU A 278 -2.96 -24.56 -20.29
CA LEU A 278 -3.43 -23.25 -19.85
C LEU A 278 -4.06 -22.45 -20.99
N ILE A 279 -3.45 -22.49 -22.17
CA ILE A 279 -3.87 -21.72 -23.35
C ILE A 279 -5.10 -22.37 -24.01
N TYR A 280 -5.11 -23.69 -24.18
CA TYR A 280 -6.11 -24.39 -24.98
C TYR A 280 -7.19 -25.11 -24.16
N ASN A 281 -7.13 -25.00 -22.83
CA ASN A 281 -8.00 -25.74 -21.91
C ASN A 281 -8.07 -27.24 -22.23
N SER A 282 -6.94 -27.81 -22.64
CA SER A 282 -6.82 -29.21 -23.04
C SER A 282 -6.21 -30.06 -21.92
N PRO A 283 -6.46 -31.39 -21.89
CA PRO A 283 -5.70 -32.31 -21.05
C PRO A 283 -4.20 -32.23 -21.34
N ARG A 284 -3.36 -32.64 -20.39
CA ARG A 284 -1.92 -32.74 -20.57
C ARG A 284 -1.61 -33.67 -21.75
N THR A 285 -0.81 -33.18 -22.69
CA THR A 285 -0.49 -33.87 -23.95
C THR A 285 0.68 -34.85 -23.82
N ALA A 286 1.40 -34.81 -22.70
CA ALA A 286 2.57 -35.63 -22.42
C ALA A 286 2.73 -35.83 -20.89
N THR A 287 3.50 -36.86 -20.52
CA THR A 287 3.94 -37.14 -19.15
C THR A 287 5.30 -36.50 -18.91
N CYS A 288 5.47 -35.77 -17.81
CA CYS A 288 6.76 -35.22 -17.41
C CYS A 288 7.23 -35.88 -16.11
N VAL A 289 8.45 -36.42 -16.10
CA VAL A 289 9.04 -37.13 -14.96
C VAL A 289 10.37 -36.48 -14.57
N ALA A 290 10.59 -36.28 -13.27
CA ALA A 290 11.85 -35.77 -12.76
C ALA A 290 12.98 -36.79 -12.99
N VAL A 291 14.04 -36.39 -13.68
CA VAL A 291 15.23 -37.24 -13.92
C VAL A 291 16.21 -37.11 -12.75
N THR A 292 16.37 -35.89 -12.23
CA THR A 292 17.15 -35.58 -11.04
C THR A 292 16.22 -35.15 -9.91
N HIS A 293 16.77 -34.71 -8.77
CA HIS A 293 16.01 -33.86 -7.87
C HIS A 293 15.66 -32.58 -8.63
N VAL A 294 14.37 -32.24 -8.66
CA VAL A 294 13.86 -31.10 -9.43
C VAL A 294 13.16 -30.14 -8.48
N LYS A 295 13.52 -28.86 -8.59
CA LYS A 295 12.80 -27.76 -7.95
C LYS A 295 12.13 -26.95 -9.05
N CYS A 296 10.81 -26.82 -9.00
CA CYS A 296 10.07 -26.03 -9.97
C CYS A 296 9.20 -24.97 -9.29
N LEU A 297 9.07 -23.83 -9.96
CA LEU A 297 8.14 -22.78 -9.61
C LEU A 297 6.86 -23.02 -10.41
N CYS A 298 5.72 -23.01 -9.72
CA CYS A 298 4.43 -23.29 -10.29
C CYS A 298 3.50 -22.10 -10.15
N ILE A 299 2.68 -21.88 -11.17
CA ILE A 299 1.62 -20.88 -11.16
C ILE A 299 0.36 -21.47 -11.79
N ASP A 300 -0.78 -21.28 -11.14
CA ASP A 300 -2.06 -21.74 -11.68
C ASP A 300 -2.62 -20.80 -12.75
N ARG A 301 -3.59 -21.30 -13.50
CA ARG A 301 -4.23 -20.59 -14.61
C ARG A 301 -4.87 -19.28 -14.16
N GLU A 302 -5.52 -19.26 -13.00
CA GLU A 302 -6.24 -18.08 -12.53
C GLU A 302 -5.26 -16.97 -12.16
N ASN A 303 -4.20 -17.30 -11.42
CA ASN A 303 -3.13 -16.40 -11.04
C ASN A 303 -2.29 -15.98 -12.25
N LEU A 304 -2.03 -16.87 -13.21
CA LEU A 304 -1.34 -16.52 -14.45
C LEU A 304 -2.18 -15.60 -15.33
N ASN A 305 -3.47 -15.91 -15.51
CA ASN A 305 -4.40 -15.09 -16.28
C ASN A 305 -4.67 -13.75 -15.60
N THR A 306 -4.57 -13.67 -14.27
CA THR A 306 -4.74 -12.38 -13.60
C THR A 306 -3.45 -11.57 -13.57
N ALA A 307 -2.29 -12.21 -13.40
CA ALA A 307 -1.00 -11.54 -13.46
C ALA A 307 -0.69 -11.04 -14.88
N LEU A 308 -1.02 -11.84 -15.89
CA LEU A 308 -0.65 -11.59 -17.28
C LEU A 308 -1.86 -11.21 -18.13
N GLY A 309 -2.97 -11.94 -18.05
CA GLY A 309 -4.16 -11.76 -18.89
C GLY A 309 -4.54 -13.06 -19.61
N SER A 310 -5.66 -13.06 -20.34
CA SER A 310 -6.14 -14.22 -21.12
C SER A 310 -5.44 -14.44 -22.47
N GLN A 311 -4.43 -13.63 -22.81
CA GLN A 311 -3.75 -13.64 -24.12
C GLN A 311 -2.23 -13.47 -23.97
N LEU A 312 -1.54 -14.43 -23.34
CA LEU A 312 -0.10 -14.41 -23.07
C LEU A 312 0.74 -13.90 -24.27
N GLN A 313 0.39 -14.30 -25.50
CA GLN A 313 1.06 -13.85 -26.72
C GLN A 313 0.83 -12.35 -27.05
N ALA A 314 -0.38 -11.83 -26.85
CA ALA A 314 -0.65 -10.41 -27.03
C ALA A 314 0.09 -9.55 -25.99
N ILE A 315 0.27 -10.06 -24.77
CA ILE A 315 1.05 -9.37 -23.72
C ILE A 315 2.53 -9.36 -24.08
N ILE A 316 3.07 -10.47 -24.60
CA ILE A 316 4.44 -10.52 -25.12
C ILE A 316 4.63 -9.45 -26.21
N TYR A 317 3.74 -9.37 -27.20
CA TYR A 317 3.86 -8.33 -28.24
C TYR A 317 3.73 -6.91 -27.67
N LYS A 318 2.69 -6.62 -26.89
CA LYS A 318 2.47 -5.30 -26.29
C LYS A 318 3.64 -4.85 -25.42
N ASN A 319 4.23 -5.77 -24.66
CA ASN A 319 5.35 -5.44 -23.82
C ASN A 319 6.65 -5.28 -24.62
N SER A 320 6.87 -6.04 -25.71
CA SER A 320 7.98 -5.80 -26.64
C SER A 320 7.91 -4.37 -27.19
N GLN A 321 6.72 -3.98 -27.63
CA GLN A 321 6.47 -2.63 -28.14
C GLN A 321 6.66 -1.57 -27.03
N PHE A 322 6.24 -1.86 -25.79
CA PHE A 322 6.45 -0.95 -24.65
C PHE A 322 7.94 -0.71 -24.36
N ILE A 323 8.78 -1.75 -24.42
CA ILE A 323 10.24 -1.61 -24.28
C ILE A 323 10.82 -0.74 -25.40
N VAL A 324 10.32 -0.88 -26.63
CA VAL A 324 10.77 -0.04 -27.76
C VAL A 324 10.39 1.43 -27.51
N ILE A 325 9.18 1.68 -27.00
CA ILE A 325 8.72 3.02 -26.63
C ILE A 325 9.62 3.63 -25.54
N GLU A 326 9.94 2.88 -24.48
CA GLU A 326 10.81 3.37 -23.38
C GLU A 326 12.24 3.63 -23.83
N LYS A 327 12.80 2.80 -24.73
CA LYS A 327 14.16 2.98 -25.26
C LYS A 327 14.28 4.11 -26.27
N SER A 328 13.20 4.43 -26.98
CA SER A 328 13.19 5.52 -27.95
C SER A 328 13.25 6.88 -27.25
N GLU A 329 14.21 7.73 -27.61
CA GLU A 329 14.31 9.11 -27.10
C GLU A 329 13.06 9.96 -27.40
N ILE A 330 12.31 9.53 -28.41
CA ILE A 330 11.11 10.19 -28.91
C ILE A 330 9.86 9.65 -28.26
N LEU A 331 9.63 8.34 -28.36
CA LEU A 331 8.39 7.73 -27.90
C LEU A 331 8.30 7.70 -26.37
N SER A 332 9.44 7.73 -25.66
CA SER A 332 9.49 7.82 -24.19
C SER A 332 8.88 9.10 -23.62
N LYS A 333 8.68 10.14 -24.44
CA LYS A 333 8.03 11.40 -24.03
C LYS A 333 6.49 11.32 -24.02
N LEU A 334 5.92 10.24 -24.53
CA LEU A 334 4.47 10.01 -24.50
C LEU A 334 4.00 9.66 -23.07
N SER A 335 2.75 9.99 -22.76
CA SER A 335 2.10 9.55 -21.52
C SER A 335 1.73 8.06 -21.60
N GLN A 336 1.48 7.43 -20.45
CA GLN A 336 1.10 6.01 -20.40
C GLN A 336 -0.14 5.70 -21.26
N ILE A 337 -1.15 6.57 -21.22
CA ILE A 337 -2.40 6.40 -21.98
C ILE A 337 -2.14 6.54 -23.49
N GLN A 338 -1.33 7.52 -23.89
CA GLN A 338 -0.95 7.71 -25.30
C GLN A 338 -0.14 6.52 -25.82
N ALA A 339 0.80 6.01 -25.02
CA ALA A 339 1.54 4.81 -25.35
C ALA A 339 0.58 3.61 -25.49
N GLU A 340 -0.36 3.40 -24.56
CA GLU A 340 -1.34 2.31 -24.67
C GLU A 340 -2.24 2.43 -25.92
N ASN A 341 -2.68 3.64 -26.26
CA ASN A 341 -3.46 3.89 -27.47
C ASN A 341 -2.64 3.59 -28.73
N LEU A 342 -1.39 4.06 -28.79
CA LEU A 342 -0.45 3.74 -29.86
C LEU A 342 -0.31 2.23 -30.02
N LEU A 343 -0.06 1.50 -28.94
CA LEU A 343 0.08 0.05 -28.94
C LEU A 343 -1.16 -0.68 -29.45
N ASN A 344 -2.35 -0.19 -29.11
CA ASN A 344 -3.61 -0.75 -29.58
C ASN A 344 -3.88 -0.47 -31.07
N SER A 345 -3.24 0.56 -31.64
CA SER A 345 -3.37 0.95 -33.04
C SER A 345 -2.31 0.31 -33.97
N MET A 346 -1.22 -0.23 -33.44
CA MET A 346 -0.19 -0.88 -34.27
C MET A 346 -0.66 -2.24 -34.82
N GLU A 347 -0.36 -2.50 -36.08
CA GLU A 347 -0.59 -3.80 -36.72
C GLU A 347 0.61 -4.72 -36.48
N VAL A 348 0.39 -5.91 -35.91
CA VAL A 348 1.44 -6.94 -35.76
C VAL A 348 1.47 -7.84 -36.98
N ARG A 349 2.59 -7.86 -37.71
CA ARG A 349 2.82 -8.69 -38.89
C ARG A 349 3.88 -9.76 -38.60
N LYS A 350 3.56 -11.01 -38.92
CA LYS A 350 4.47 -12.16 -38.83
C LYS A 350 5.11 -12.38 -40.18
N CYS A 351 6.44 -12.42 -40.21
CA CYS A 351 7.23 -12.45 -41.43
C CYS A 351 8.21 -13.63 -41.41
N GLN A 352 8.53 -14.14 -42.59
CA GLN A 352 9.54 -15.16 -42.83
C GLN A 352 10.84 -14.51 -43.30
N ALA A 353 11.90 -15.30 -43.46
CA ALA A 353 13.17 -14.79 -43.97
C ALA A 353 13.01 -14.26 -45.41
N GLY A 354 13.50 -13.05 -45.67
CA GLY A 354 13.48 -12.42 -47.00
C GLY A 354 12.26 -11.53 -47.27
N ASP A 355 11.33 -11.38 -46.33
CA ASP A 355 10.19 -10.47 -46.49
C ASP A 355 10.65 -9.01 -46.38
N VAL A 356 10.15 -8.16 -47.27
CA VAL A 356 10.43 -6.71 -47.26
C VAL A 356 9.40 -5.99 -46.39
N ILE A 357 9.86 -5.32 -45.33
CA ILE A 357 9.02 -4.57 -44.39
C ILE A 357 8.86 -3.12 -44.82
N ILE A 358 9.97 -2.50 -45.26
CA ILE A 358 10.01 -1.13 -45.78
C ILE A 358 10.67 -1.19 -47.15
N PRO A 359 9.91 -1.01 -48.24
CA PRO A 359 10.48 -0.96 -49.59
C PRO A 359 11.35 0.27 -49.81
N ASN A 360 12.37 0.13 -50.65
CA ASN A 360 13.15 1.23 -51.19
C ASN A 360 12.23 2.28 -51.84
N GLY A 361 12.52 3.56 -51.62
CA GLY A 361 11.70 4.68 -52.10
C GLY A 361 10.52 5.02 -51.20
N THR A 362 10.32 4.31 -50.08
CA THR A 362 9.31 4.69 -49.07
C THR A 362 9.74 5.98 -48.37
N ALA A 363 8.82 6.92 -48.16
CA ALA A 363 9.11 8.15 -47.43
C ALA A 363 9.44 7.86 -45.96
N LYS A 364 10.55 8.42 -45.45
CA LYS A 364 11.02 8.14 -44.09
C LYS A 364 10.07 8.60 -43.00
N ASP A 365 9.23 9.60 -43.27
CA ASP A 365 8.25 10.12 -42.32
C ASP A 365 6.89 9.38 -42.38
N SER A 366 6.76 8.33 -43.19
CA SER A 366 5.45 7.70 -43.46
C SER A 366 5.01 6.65 -42.44
N LEU A 367 5.96 5.98 -41.76
CA LEU A 367 5.68 4.82 -40.92
C LEU A 367 6.70 4.62 -39.79
N ILE A 368 6.24 4.00 -38.71
CA ILE A 368 7.08 3.52 -37.60
C ILE A 368 7.02 1.99 -37.59
N VAL A 369 8.18 1.36 -37.49
CA VAL A 369 8.31 -0.10 -37.34
C VAL A 369 9.03 -0.44 -36.05
N MET A 370 8.47 -1.36 -35.27
CA MET A 370 9.08 -1.92 -34.07
C MET A 370 9.37 -3.40 -34.28
N VAL A 371 10.61 -3.82 -34.05
CA VAL A 371 11.02 -5.23 -34.18
C VAL A 371 10.68 -5.98 -32.88
N LEU A 372 9.72 -6.91 -32.93
CA LEU A 372 9.21 -7.62 -31.74
C LEU A 372 9.90 -8.97 -31.50
N LYS A 373 10.31 -9.64 -32.58
CA LYS A 373 11.03 -10.92 -32.63
C LYS A 373 11.86 -10.93 -33.91
N GLY A 374 13.04 -11.55 -33.90
CA GLY A 374 13.89 -11.68 -35.07
C GLY A 374 14.77 -10.46 -35.32
N LYS A 375 15.18 -10.27 -36.58
CA LYS A 375 16.06 -9.17 -37.01
C LYS A 375 15.63 -8.64 -38.37
N VAL A 376 15.86 -7.37 -38.61
CA VAL A 376 15.67 -6.70 -39.90
C VAL A 376 17.00 -6.09 -40.34
N THR A 377 17.37 -6.23 -41.60
CA THR A 377 18.62 -5.70 -42.16
C THR A 377 18.37 -4.75 -43.31
N ALA A 378 19.17 -3.67 -43.37
CA ALA A 378 19.10 -2.63 -44.39
C ALA A 378 20.49 -2.00 -44.56
N ASN A 379 21.04 -1.93 -45.78
CA ASN A 379 22.35 -1.31 -46.07
C ASN A 379 23.49 -1.63 -45.06
N SER A 380 23.64 -2.90 -44.67
CA SER A 380 24.59 -3.39 -43.65
C SER A 380 24.32 -3.00 -42.19
N GLU A 381 23.25 -2.27 -41.91
CA GLU A 381 22.73 -2.08 -40.56
C GLU A 381 21.80 -3.23 -40.16
N VAL A 382 21.87 -3.61 -38.89
CA VAL A 382 21.07 -4.70 -38.31
C VAL A 382 20.21 -4.15 -37.19
N TYR A 383 18.90 -4.23 -37.37
CA TYR A 383 17.88 -3.86 -36.41
C TYR A 383 17.41 -5.11 -35.68
N GLU A 384 17.91 -5.30 -34.46
CA GLU A 384 17.55 -6.45 -33.63
C GLU A 384 16.23 -6.24 -32.89
N LYS A 385 15.78 -7.27 -32.17
CA LYS A 385 14.63 -7.19 -31.25
C LYS A 385 14.71 -5.94 -30.36
N PHE A 386 13.59 -5.24 -30.25
CA PHE A 386 13.40 -3.97 -29.55
C PHE A 386 13.93 -2.71 -30.25
N SER A 387 14.36 -2.82 -31.51
CA SER A 387 14.71 -1.65 -32.32
C SER A 387 13.46 -0.92 -32.82
N CYS A 388 13.56 0.40 -32.95
CA CYS A 388 12.56 1.26 -33.56
C CYS A 388 13.12 1.85 -34.85
N ILE A 389 12.36 1.81 -35.94
CA ILE A 389 12.72 2.39 -37.24
C ILE A 389 11.70 3.48 -37.57
N GLY A 390 12.17 4.65 -38.03
CA GLY A 390 11.33 5.74 -38.56
C GLY A 390 10.80 6.76 -37.55
N ALA A 391 10.92 6.53 -36.23
CA ALA A 391 10.36 7.42 -35.21
C ALA A 391 10.93 8.86 -35.25
N GLU A 392 12.22 9.01 -35.53
CA GLU A 392 12.91 10.31 -35.66
C GLU A 392 12.40 11.12 -36.85
N ASN A 393 12.20 10.44 -37.98
CA ASN A 393 11.84 11.09 -39.22
C ASN A 393 10.39 11.59 -39.24
N ILE A 394 9.49 11.02 -38.45
CA ILE A 394 8.10 11.49 -38.32
C ILE A 394 8.01 12.89 -37.70
N ILE A 395 8.98 13.30 -36.86
CA ILE A 395 8.90 14.56 -36.11
C ILE A 395 9.43 15.73 -36.92
N GLU A 396 10.54 15.53 -37.64
CA GLU A 396 11.22 16.61 -38.36
C GLU A 396 10.39 17.16 -39.54
N ASN A 397 9.30 16.49 -39.93
CA ASN A 397 8.48 16.83 -41.11
C ASN A 397 9.33 17.09 -42.37
N ASN A 398 10.37 16.27 -42.55
CA ASN A 398 11.19 16.27 -43.75
C ASN A 398 10.51 15.41 -44.82
N ASN A 399 9.51 16.00 -45.50
CA ASN A 399 8.63 15.33 -46.45
C ASN A 399 9.33 14.78 -47.72
N ASP A 400 10.63 15.06 -47.91
CA ASP A 400 11.36 14.77 -49.16
C ASP A 400 12.47 13.72 -49.01
N ILE A 401 12.59 13.04 -47.86
CA ILE A 401 13.64 12.03 -47.64
C ILE A 401 13.05 10.63 -47.76
N LEU A 402 13.56 9.85 -48.71
CA LEU A 402 13.17 8.46 -48.95
C LEU A 402 14.20 7.49 -48.35
N TYR A 403 13.77 6.28 -47.99
CA TYR A 403 14.68 5.16 -47.77
C TYR A 403 15.36 4.79 -49.08
N ASP A 404 16.67 4.54 -49.03
CA ASP A 404 17.54 4.24 -50.17
C ASP A 404 17.74 2.74 -50.42
N CYS A 405 17.19 1.89 -49.54
CA CYS A 405 17.24 0.44 -49.62
C CYS A 405 16.01 -0.23 -49.03
N ASP A 406 15.86 -1.53 -49.32
CA ASP A 406 14.84 -2.39 -48.72
C ASP A 406 15.24 -2.80 -47.30
N PHE A 407 14.28 -2.80 -46.38
CA PHE A 407 14.42 -3.37 -45.04
C PHE A 407 13.88 -4.79 -45.06
N ILE A 408 14.78 -5.77 -44.91
CA ILE A 408 14.49 -7.19 -45.15
C ILE A 408 14.59 -7.97 -43.84
N THR A 409 13.69 -8.92 -43.61
CA THR A 409 13.71 -9.78 -42.41
C THR A 409 14.69 -10.94 -42.50
N GLU A 410 15.33 -11.27 -41.38
CA GLU A 410 16.17 -12.47 -41.23
C GLU A 410 15.50 -13.51 -40.32
N GLY A 411 15.19 -14.70 -40.86
CA GLY A 411 14.50 -15.76 -40.12
C GLY A 411 13.05 -15.42 -39.77
N GLU A 412 12.47 -16.13 -38.80
CA GLU A 412 11.13 -15.82 -38.27
C GLU A 412 11.14 -14.49 -37.51
N THR A 413 10.56 -13.45 -38.12
CA THR A 413 10.57 -12.09 -37.60
C THR A 413 9.15 -11.57 -37.44
N ASP A 414 8.83 -11.04 -36.25
CA ASP A 414 7.54 -10.39 -36.00
C ASP A 414 7.78 -8.89 -35.81
N VAL A 415 7.03 -8.06 -36.53
CA VAL A 415 7.13 -6.59 -36.47
C VAL A 415 5.78 -5.97 -36.13
N ALA A 416 5.80 -4.83 -35.45
CA ALA A 416 4.64 -3.96 -35.30
C ALA A 416 4.80 -2.72 -36.17
N ILE A 417 3.79 -2.38 -36.96
CA ILE A 417 3.82 -1.29 -37.94
C ILE A 417 2.68 -0.32 -37.66
N ILE A 418 2.94 0.98 -37.81
CA ILE A 418 1.91 2.02 -37.78
C ILE A 418 2.28 3.14 -38.76
N THR A 419 1.26 3.71 -39.41
CA THR A 419 1.45 4.86 -40.32
C THR A 419 1.54 6.17 -39.54
N LYS A 420 2.10 7.23 -40.13
CA LYS A 420 2.12 8.59 -39.53
C LYS A 420 0.73 9.06 -39.10
N ASN A 421 -0.26 8.87 -39.97
CA ASN A 421 -1.63 9.30 -39.73
C ASN A 421 -2.26 8.57 -38.53
N ASP A 422 -2.06 7.25 -38.44
CA ASP A 422 -2.59 6.46 -37.33
C ASP A 422 -1.81 6.70 -36.04
N PHE A 423 -0.51 6.97 -36.13
CA PHE A 423 0.31 7.42 -35.02
C PHE A 423 -0.22 8.73 -34.43
N GLU A 424 -0.37 9.78 -35.23
CA GLU A 424 -0.90 11.08 -34.76
C GLU A 424 -2.31 10.94 -34.19
N LYS A 425 -3.18 10.14 -34.81
CA LYS A 425 -4.51 9.83 -34.25
C LYS A 425 -4.43 9.12 -32.90
N SER A 426 -3.53 8.15 -32.76
CA SER A 426 -3.39 7.35 -31.54
C SER A 426 -2.92 8.17 -30.34
N ILE A 427 -2.04 9.15 -30.57
CA ILE A 427 -1.53 10.04 -29.51
C ILE A 427 -2.40 11.29 -29.30
N GLY A 428 -3.38 11.53 -30.18
CA GLY A 428 -4.35 12.62 -30.09
C GLY A 428 -3.92 13.93 -30.75
N GLY A 429 -2.97 13.91 -31.67
CA GLY A 429 -2.53 15.09 -32.44
C GLY A 429 -1.08 15.01 -32.92
N LYS A 430 -0.53 16.17 -33.32
CA LYS A 430 0.87 16.30 -33.73
C LYS A 430 1.81 16.06 -32.54
N TYR A 431 2.91 15.34 -32.77
CA TYR A 431 3.86 14.95 -31.73
C TYR A 431 4.35 16.12 -30.86
N GLN A 432 4.81 17.22 -31.47
CA GLN A 432 5.37 18.35 -30.72
C GLN A 432 4.34 19.01 -29.79
N THR A 433 3.10 19.17 -30.26
CA THR A 433 2.02 19.73 -29.44
C THR A 433 1.67 18.79 -28.28
N VAL A 434 1.65 17.48 -28.54
CA VAL A 434 1.36 16.47 -27.52
C VAL A 434 2.45 16.42 -26.45
N THR A 435 3.72 16.46 -26.84
CA THR A 435 4.84 16.41 -25.88
C THR A 435 4.99 17.70 -25.07
N ASP A 436 4.78 18.87 -25.68
CA ASP A 436 4.71 20.15 -24.98
C ASP A 436 3.58 20.14 -23.93
N ASN A 437 2.40 19.62 -24.30
CA ASN A 437 1.28 19.47 -23.36
C ASN A 437 1.59 18.48 -22.23
N ASN A 438 2.28 17.38 -22.53
CA ASN A 438 2.72 16.41 -21.51
C ASN A 438 3.74 17.05 -20.54
N GLU A 439 4.64 17.91 -21.03
CA GLU A 439 5.60 18.64 -20.20
C GLU A 439 4.85 19.64 -19.29
N ALA A 440 3.97 20.46 -19.85
CA ALA A 440 3.13 21.38 -19.08
C ALA A 440 2.28 20.65 -18.03
N PHE A 441 1.69 19.49 -18.38
CA PHE A 441 0.92 18.66 -17.46
C PHE A 441 1.74 18.24 -16.23
N ARG A 442 3.00 17.81 -16.44
CA ARG A 442 3.91 17.42 -15.35
C ARG A 442 4.18 18.60 -14.43
N VAL A 443 4.43 19.78 -14.98
CA VAL A 443 4.67 20.98 -14.17
C VAL A 443 3.42 21.38 -13.39
N LEU A 444 2.24 21.41 -14.02
CA LEU A 444 0.97 21.73 -13.35
C LEU A 444 0.68 20.79 -12.16
N LYS A 445 1.06 19.50 -12.25
CA LYS A 445 0.97 18.55 -11.13
C LYS A 445 1.85 18.88 -9.93
N HIS A 446 2.91 19.65 -10.13
CA HIS A 446 3.81 20.09 -9.06
C HIS A 446 3.48 21.50 -8.54
N VAL A 447 2.66 22.26 -9.24
CA VAL A 447 2.18 23.57 -8.78
C VAL A 447 1.34 23.35 -7.52
N GLN A 448 1.74 23.99 -6.40
CA GLN A 448 1.10 23.79 -5.11
C GLN A 448 -0.42 24.03 -5.15
N LEU A 449 -0.84 24.97 -5.99
CA LEU A 449 -2.23 25.30 -6.20
C LEU A 449 -3.01 24.21 -6.97
N LEU A 450 -2.39 23.59 -7.97
CA LEU A 450 -3.09 22.74 -8.95
C LEU A 450 -2.84 21.24 -8.72
N ARG A 451 -1.85 20.87 -7.88
CA ARG A 451 -1.47 19.48 -7.58
C ARG A 451 -2.59 18.62 -6.98
N GLY A 452 -3.62 19.26 -6.42
CA GLY A 452 -4.80 18.60 -5.85
C GLY A 452 -5.93 18.37 -6.85
N LEU A 453 -5.83 18.90 -8.07
CA LEU A 453 -6.84 18.75 -9.12
C LEU A 453 -6.79 17.37 -9.78
N SER A 454 -7.93 16.90 -10.29
CA SER A 454 -8.00 15.68 -11.09
C SER A 454 -7.21 15.84 -12.40
N ASN A 455 -6.80 14.72 -13.00
CA ASN A 455 -6.16 14.75 -14.32
C ASN A 455 -7.07 15.39 -15.38
N ASP A 456 -8.38 15.19 -15.29
CA ASP A 456 -9.36 15.77 -16.23
C ASP A 456 -9.41 17.30 -16.12
N ASN A 457 -9.42 17.83 -14.90
CA ASN A 457 -9.34 19.27 -14.66
C ASN A 457 -8.00 19.84 -15.13
N LEU A 458 -6.90 19.14 -14.89
CA LEU A 458 -5.59 19.53 -15.40
C LEU A 458 -5.54 19.51 -16.94
N ASN A 459 -6.14 18.51 -17.58
CA ASN A 459 -6.25 18.44 -19.04
C ASN A 459 -7.12 19.58 -19.59
N ALA A 460 -8.23 19.90 -18.93
CA ALA A 460 -9.06 21.04 -19.30
C ALA A 460 -8.30 22.38 -19.13
N LEU A 461 -7.45 22.50 -18.11
CA LEU A 461 -6.57 23.66 -17.93
C LEU A 461 -5.49 23.74 -19.02
N LEU A 462 -4.95 22.61 -19.49
CA LEU A 462 -4.00 22.59 -20.60
C LEU A 462 -4.62 23.13 -21.89
N LEU A 463 -5.89 22.83 -22.16
CA LEU A 463 -6.57 23.31 -23.36
C LEU A 463 -6.75 24.83 -23.41
N VAL A 464 -6.66 25.51 -22.26
CA VAL A 464 -6.80 26.97 -22.16
C VAL A 464 -5.47 27.69 -21.86
N LEU A 465 -4.38 26.92 -21.69
CA LEU A 465 -3.03 27.44 -21.46
C LEU A 465 -2.51 28.12 -22.73
N LYS A 466 -2.01 29.36 -22.61
CA LYS A 466 -1.47 30.12 -23.74
C LYS A 466 0.04 30.20 -23.65
N ILE A 467 0.71 30.39 -24.79
CA ILE A 467 2.16 30.65 -24.82
C ILE A 467 2.36 32.14 -25.09
N GLU A 468 3.07 32.81 -24.19
CA GLU A 468 3.51 34.19 -24.38
C GLU A 468 5.03 34.25 -24.44
N LYS A 469 5.55 35.17 -25.27
CA LYS A 469 6.98 35.36 -25.50
C LYS A 469 7.39 36.75 -25.06
N TYR A 470 8.55 36.83 -24.42
CA TYR A 470 9.10 38.04 -23.85
C TYR A 470 10.57 38.16 -24.28
N SER A 471 10.98 39.36 -24.64
CA SER A 471 12.37 39.68 -24.97
C SER A 471 13.15 40.14 -23.74
N ASP A 472 14.47 40.23 -23.86
CA ASP A 472 15.33 40.65 -22.75
C ASP A 472 14.92 42.03 -22.19
N GLY A 473 14.76 42.09 -20.87
CA GLY A 473 14.35 43.32 -20.17
C GLY A 473 12.84 43.56 -20.11
N ASP A 474 12.01 42.75 -20.80
CA ASP A 474 10.57 42.88 -20.74
C ASP A 474 10.05 42.63 -19.31
N MET A 475 9.20 43.54 -18.85
CA MET A 475 8.51 43.38 -17.57
C MET A 475 7.29 42.48 -17.76
N ILE A 476 7.35 41.29 -17.18
CA ILE A 476 6.27 40.29 -17.25
C ILE A 476 5.20 40.62 -16.21
N VAL A 477 5.62 41.01 -15.01
CA VAL A 477 4.74 41.34 -13.89
C VAL A 477 5.32 42.53 -13.12
N GLU A 478 4.46 43.46 -12.73
CA GLU A 478 4.84 44.64 -11.93
C GLU A 478 4.36 44.50 -10.47
N GLN A 479 5.21 44.79 -9.49
CA GLN A 479 4.83 44.82 -8.07
C GLN A 479 3.69 45.83 -7.83
N ASN A 480 2.75 45.47 -6.97
CA ASN A 480 1.54 46.23 -6.63
C ASN A 480 0.51 46.39 -7.76
N SER A 481 0.74 45.83 -8.95
CA SER A 481 -0.29 45.74 -9.99
C SER A 481 -1.37 44.74 -9.59
N GLU A 482 -2.56 44.85 -10.20
CA GLU A 482 -3.54 43.76 -10.15
C GLU A 482 -2.97 42.54 -10.87
N GLY A 483 -3.21 41.35 -10.32
CA GLY A 483 -2.75 40.09 -10.89
C GLY A 483 -3.91 39.26 -11.42
N ASP A 484 -3.87 38.92 -12.71
CA ASP A 484 -4.92 38.19 -13.41
C ASP A 484 -4.40 36.92 -14.12
N ALA A 485 -3.12 36.60 -13.96
CA ALA A 485 -2.48 35.49 -14.66
C ALA A 485 -1.48 34.72 -13.79
N PHE A 486 -1.34 33.43 -14.10
CA PHE A 486 -0.34 32.51 -13.57
C PHE A 486 0.65 32.12 -14.67
N TYR A 487 1.94 32.12 -14.36
CA TYR A 487 3.00 31.92 -15.34
C TYR A 487 3.88 30.72 -14.96
N ILE A 488 4.22 29.91 -15.96
CA ILE A 488 5.22 28.85 -15.88
C ILE A 488 6.27 29.12 -16.94
N VAL A 489 7.55 29.11 -16.57
CA VAL A 489 8.64 29.35 -17.53
C VAL A 489 8.85 28.09 -18.39
N LYS A 490 8.53 28.19 -19.68
CA LYS A 490 8.75 27.13 -20.69
C LYS A 490 10.21 27.10 -21.14
N SER A 491 10.80 28.26 -21.38
CA SER A 491 12.22 28.42 -21.70
C SER A 491 12.72 29.81 -21.29
N GLY A 492 14.03 29.93 -21.07
CA GLY A 492 14.65 31.18 -20.63
C GLY A 492 14.73 31.32 -19.11
N LYS A 493 14.98 32.55 -18.65
CA LYS A 493 15.24 32.91 -17.25
C LYS A 493 14.53 34.23 -16.92
N VAL A 494 13.92 34.31 -15.75
CA VAL A 494 13.32 35.55 -15.25
C VAL A 494 13.90 35.92 -13.88
N GLU A 495 13.96 37.21 -13.60
CA GLU A 495 14.45 37.78 -12.35
C GLU A 495 13.30 38.37 -11.55
N VAL A 496 13.20 37.98 -10.28
CA VAL A 496 12.16 38.44 -9.35
C VAL A 496 12.78 39.46 -8.39
N SER A 497 12.18 40.64 -8.31
CA SER A 497 12.60 41.72 -7.43
C SER A 497 11.44 42.23 -6.56
N ILE A 498 11.74 42.62 -5.33
CA ILE A 498 10.81 43.28 -4.39
C ILE A 498 11.45 44.60 -3.99
N ASP A 499 10.74 45.71 -4.14
CA ASP A 499 11.24 47.05 -3.84
C ASP A 499 12.61 47.31 -4.50
N SER A 500 12.72 46.92 -5.78
CA SER A 500 13.94 46.98 -6.61
C SER A 500 15.13 46.13 -6.16
N HIS A 501 14.97 45.27 -5.14
CA HIS A 501 16.00 44.32 -4.71
C HIS A 501 15.73 42.95 -5.31
N VAL A 502 16.73 42.38 -6.01
CA VAL A 502 16.61 41.04 -6.59
C VAL A 502 16.54 40.00 -5.48
N VAL A 503 15.43 39.29 -5.40
CA VAL A 503 15.18 38.26 -4.40
C VAL A 503 15.62 36.90 -4.90
N ARG A 504 15.29 36.58 -6.16
CA ARG A 504 15.61 35.28 -6.76
C ARG A 504 15.53 35.31 -8.28
N THR A 505 16.11 34.30 -8.89
CA THR A 505 15.87 33.93 -10.28
C THR A 505 14.89 32.75 -10.35
N ILE A 506 14.03 32.75 -11.37
CA ILE A 506 13.16 31.63 -11.77
C ILE A 506 13.62 31.14 -13.15
N THR A 507 13.70 29.82 -13.33
CA THR A 507 14.20 29.18 -14.56
C THR A 507 13.16 28.23 -15.15
N LYS A 508 13.51 27.51 -16.22
CA LYS A 508 12.65 26.51 -16.87
C LYS A 508 11.97 25.61 -15.82
N HIS A 509 10.65 25.42 -15.98
CA HIS A 509 9.73 24.65 -15.11
C HIS A 509 9.37 25.28 -13.77
N ASP A 510 10.03 26.36 -13.34
CA ASP A 510 9.56 27.16 -12.21
C ASP A 510 8.35 28.01 -12.61
N TYR A 511 7.62 28.50 -11.61
CA TYR A 511 6.38 29.22 -11.79
C TYR A 511 6.22 30.39 -10.82
N PHE A 512 5.32 31.32 -11.16
CA PHE A 512 4.98 32.48 -10.33
C PHE A 512 3.57 33.02 -10.61
N GLY A 513 3.00 33.70 -9.62
CA GLY A 513 1.73 34.41 -9.77
C GLY A 513 0.48 33.55 -9.53
N GLU A 514 0.62 32.32 -9.04
CA GLU A 514 -0.45 31.36 -8.82
C GLU A 514 -1.52 31.86 -7.82
N ARG A 515 -1.10 32.64 -6.82
CA ARG A 515 -2.03 33.21 -5.83
C ARG A 515 -2.99 34.23 -6.44
N SER A 516 -2.53 35.01 -7.41
CA SER A 516 -3.33 36.07 -8.03
C SER A 516 -4.53 35.53 -8.81
N VAL A 517 -4.40 34.34 -9.41
CA VAL A 517 -5.50 33.66 -10.12
C VAL A 517 -6.67 33.29 -9.20
N ILE A 518 -6.44 33.14 -7.90
CA ILE A 518 -7.48 32.74 -6.94
C ILE A 518 -7.92 33.87 -6.02
N PHE A 519 -6.98 34.64 -5.47
CA PHE A 519 -7.28 35.57 -4.37
C PHE A 519 -7.56 37.01 -4.82
N HIS A 520 -7.49 37.31 -6.12
CA HIS A 520 -7.57 38.70 -6.64
C HIS A 520 -6.66 39.65 -5.82
N GLN A 521 -5.43 39.19 -5.55
CA GLN A 521 -4.43 39.93 -4.79
C GLN A 521 -3.47 40.62 -5.74
N LYS A 522 -3.06 41.84 -5.33
CA LYS A 522 -1.98 42.57 -5.97
C LYS A 522 -0.68 41.76 -5.97
N ARG A 523 0.13 41.96 -7.00
CA ARG A 523 1.42 41.32 -7.17
C ARG A 523 2.37 41.75 -6.05
N THR A 524 3.03 40.79 -5.42
CA THR A 524 3.96 41.06 -4.29
C THR A 524 5.39 41.34 -4.75
N ALA A 525 5.70 41.12 -6.03
CA ALA A 525 7.03 41.26 -6.61
C ALA A 525 6.93 41.62 -8.10
N THR A 526 7.98 42.26 -8.63
CA THR A 526 8.18 42.52 -10.06
C THR A 526 8.98 41.37 -10.68
N VAL A 527 8.60 40.94 -11.88
CA VAL A 527 9.28 39.87 -12.63
C VAL A 527 9.70 40.39 -14.00
N ILE A 528 10.99 40.28 -14.32
CA ILE A 528 11.59 40.79 -15.56
C ILE A 528 12.28 39.65 -16.32
N ALA A 529 12.09 39.59 -17.64
CA ALA A 529 12.78 38.63 -18.51
C ALA A 529 14.28 38.93 -18.61
N LYS A 530 15.11 37.88 -18.57
CA LYS A 530 16.56 37.95 -18.79
C LYS A 530 16.91 37.07 -19.99
N GLY A 531 17.06 37.68 -21.16
CA GLY A 531 17.08 37.03 -22.47
C GLY A 531 15.67 36.76 -23.00
N ASP A 532 15.59 36.02 -24.11
CA ASP A 532 14.31 35.56 -24.66
C ASP A 532 13.69 34.50 -23.75
N VAL A 533 12.45 34.75 -23.31
CA VAL A 533 11.69 33.91 -22.40
C VAL A 533 10.37 33.52 -23.05
N GLU A 534 10.02 32.24 -22.95
CA GLU A 534 8.66 31.77 -23.26
C GLU A 534 7.99 31.31 -21.97
N CYS A 535 6.75 31.74 -21.76
CA CYS A 535 5.95 31.34 -20.63
C CYS A 535 4.66 30.66 -21.09
N TRP A 536 4.29 29.58 -20.39
CA TRP A 536 2.90 29.13 -20.37
C TRP A 536 2.11 30.00 -19.41
N VAL A 537 1.02 30.58 -19.88
CA VAL A 537 0.20 31.55 -19.15
C VAL A 537 -1.21 31.02 -19.00
N LEU A 538 -1.68 30.98 -17.76
CA LEU A 538 -3.06 30.66 -17.39
C LEU A 538 -3.73 31.91 -16.85
N PHE A 539 -4.64 32.48 -17.63
CA PHE A 539 -5.42 33.64 -17.21
C PHE A 539 -6.51 33.23 -16.23
N GLN A 540 -6.83 34.12 -15.30
CA GLN A 540 -7.84 33.92 -14.28
C GLN A 540 -9.23 33.69 -14.87
N VAL A 541 -9.57 34.38 -15.94
CA VAL A 541 -10.85 34.19 -16.65
C VAL A 541 -10.97 32.78 -17.23
N ASP A 542 -9.88 32.25 -17.77
CA ASP A 542 -9.82 30.91 -18.33
C ASP A 542 -9.84 29.85 -17.21
N PHE A 543 -9.11 30.09 -16.11
CA PHE A 543 -9.14 29.25 -14.91
C PHE A 543 -10.55 29.17 -14.29
N ASN A 544 -11.23 30.30 -14.14
CA ASN A 544 -12.58 30.37 -13.58
C ASN A 544 -13.65 29.71 -14.46
N ARG A 545 -13.40 29.60 -15.77
CA ARG A 545 -14.26 28.87 -16.70
C ARG A 545 -14.08 27.35 -16.59
N VAL A 546 -12.86 26.90 -16.34
CA VAL A 546 -12.51 25.47 -16.27
C VAL A 546 -12.79 24.91 -14.87
N ILE A 547 -12.40 25.62 -13.82
CA ILE A 547 -12.54 25.18 -12.44
C ILE A 547 -13.80 25.82 -11.85
N ASP A 548 -14.77 24.98 -11.51
CA ASP A 548 -16.03 25.42 -10.94
C ASP A 548 -15.85 26.17 -9.61
N GLN A 549 -16.92 26.84 -9.15
CA GLN A 549 -16.89 27.66 -7.94
C GLN A 549 -16.70 26.84 -6.66
N ALA A 550 -17.23 25.62 -6.58
CA ALA A 550 -17.13 24.78 -5.40
C ALA A 550 -15.68 24.31 -5.20
N LEU A 551 -15.05 23.83 -6.26
CA LEU A 551 -13.65 23.39 -6.24
C LEU A 551 -12.69 24.56 -5.97
N ARG A 552 -12.93 25.75 -6.55
CA ARG A 552 -12.19 26.98 -6.23
C ARG A 552 -12.28 27.33 -4.75
N THR A 553 -13.48 27.25 -4.16
CA THR A 553 -13.70 27.51 -2.74
C THR A 553 -12.93 26.51 -1.87
N GLN A 554 -12.87 25.24 -2.26
CA GLN A 554 -12.10 24.22 -1.55
C GLN A 554 -10.59 24.48 -1.64
N LEU A 555 -10.08 24.86 -2.81
CA LEU A 555 -8.68 25.24 -3.00
C LEU A 555 -8.32 26.44 -2.13
N MET A 556 -9.16 27.49 -2.12
CA MET A 556 -8.99 28.66 -1.26
C MET A 556 -8.88 28.28 0.22
N LYS A 557 -9.86 27.53 0.75
CA LYS A 557 -9.83 27.06 2.16
C LYS A 557 -8.53 26.31 2.49
N ARG A 558 -8.04 25.47 1.58
CA ARG A 558 -6.79 24.71 1.81
C ARG A 558 -5.53 25.56 1.76
N ILE A 559 -5.53 26.67 1.02
CA ILE A 559 -4.41 27.63 0.98
C ILE A 559 -4.46 28.56 2.18
N GLU A 560 -5.65 29.00 2.62
CA GLU A 560 -5.82 29.81 3.84
C GLU A 560 -5.33 29.07 5.10
N LEU A 561 -5.45 27.74 5.13
CA LEU A 561 -4.90 26.92 6.20
C LEU A 561 -3.36 26.92 6.21
N GLN A 562 -2.69 27.21 5.10
CA GLN A 562 -1.22 27.22 5.05
C GLN A 562 -0.68 28.49 5.70
N ASP A 563 0.20 28.29 6.68
CA ASP A 563 0.83 29.37 7.41
C ASP A 563 2.25 28.99 7.83
N ASP A 564 3.22 29.37 7.00
CA ASP A 564 4.63 29.12 7.26
C ASP A 564 5.16 29.97 8.42
N ASN A 565 4.46 31.05 8.81
CA ASN A 565 4.88 31.94 9.90
C ASN A 565 4.30 31.56 11.27
N LEU A 566 3.40 30.57 11.32
CA LEU A 566 2.75 30.12 12.56
C LEU A 566 3.78 29.69 13.63
N THR A 567 3.62 30.18 14.86
CA THR A 567 4.42 29.77 16.03
C THR A 567 3.55 29.13 17.12
N LEU A 568 4.17 28.52 18.15
CA LEU A 568 3.43 27.98 19.30
C LEU A 568 2.75 29.07 20.13
N GLU A 569 3.31 30.28 20.15
CA GLU A 569 2.76 31.41 20.92
C GLU A 569 1.45 31.94 20.33
N ASP A 570 1.20 31.67 19.05
CA ASP A 570 -0.02 32.05 18.35
C ASP A 570 -1.21 31.16 18.70
N LEU A 571 -0.98 30.01 19.35
CA LEU A 571 -1.98 28.98 19.58
C LEU A 571 -2.50 28.98 21.02
N VAL A 572 -3.82 28.90 21.18
CA VAL A 572 -4.50 28.73 22.47
C VAL A 572 -5.23 27.40 22.49
N CYS A 573 -5.04 26.61 23.56
CA CYS A 573 -5.72 25.32 23.72
C CYS A 573 -7.20 25.51 24.05
N VAL A 574 -8.04 24.69 23.40
CA VAL A 574 -9.49 24.67 23.61
C VAL A 574 -9.88 23.46 24.46
N LYS A 575 -9.52 22.26 23.98
CA LYS A 575 -9.81 20.98 24.63
C LYS A 575 -8.95 19.86 24.05
N ILE A 576 -8.90 18.72 24.73
CA ILE A 576 -8.35 17.50 24.14
C ILE A 576 -9.34 16.88 23.14
N LEU A 577 -8.81 16.42 22.00
CA LEU A 577 -9.56 15.70 20.95
C LEU A 577 -9.35 14.18 21.07
N GLY A 578 -8.12 13.74 21.40
CA GLY A 578 -7.81 12.33 21.56
C GLY A 578 -6.55 12.11 22.41
N LYS A 579 -6.55 11.00 23.16
CA LYS A 579 -5.37 10.47 23.86
C LYS A 579 -4.87 9.25 23.10
N GLY A 580 -3.71 9.35 22.48
CA GLY A 580 -3.06 8.25 21.79
C GLY A 580 -1.99 7.59 22.65
N MET A 581 -1.54 6.40 22.24
CA MET A 581 -0.47 5.66 22.92
C MET A 581 0.84 6.47 22.97
N PHE A 582 1.17 7.17 21.89
CA PHE A 582 2.45 7.89 21.76
C PHE A 582 2.33 9.41 21.91
N GLY A 583 1.12 9.96 21.73
CA GLY A 583 0.91 11.40 21.72
C GLY A 583 -0.55 11.77 21.92
N ASN A 584 -0.79 13.02 22.30
CA ASN A 584 -2.12 13.57 22.50
C ASN A 584 -2.47 14.50 21.36
N VAL A 585 -3.76 14.64 21.05
CA VAL A 585 -4.25 15.58 20.04
C VAL A 585 -5.15 16.60 20.73
N PHE A 586 -4.83 17.87 20.57
CA PHE A 586 -5.56 18.99 21.18
C PHE A 586 -6.23 19.84 20.10
N LEU A 587 -7.43 20.33 20.37
CA LEU A 587 -8.03 21.41 19.60
C LEU A 587 -7.42 22.72 20.06
N THR A 588 -6.92 23.50 19.12
CA THR A 588 -6.32 24.82 19.35
C THR A 588 -6.96 25.87 18.44
N VAL A 589 -6.84 27.14 18.81
CA VAL A 589 -7.27 28.28 17.99
C VAL A 589 -6.14 29.29 17.86
N HIS A 590 -5.98 29.84 16.66
CA HIS A 590 -5.01 30.91 16.39
C HIS A 590 -5.54 32.25 16.94
N LYS A 591 -4.73 32.94 17.73
CA LYS A 591 -5.09 34.21 18.41
C LYS A 591 -5.60 35.30 17.46
N THR A 592 -4.87 35.56 16.36
CA THR A 592 -5.17 36.62 15.40
C THR A 592 -6.04 36.12 14.24
N LYS A 593 -5.67 35.00 13.60
CA LYS A 593 -6.40 34.46 12.44
C LYS A 593 -7.77 33.86 12.80
N LYS A 594 -8.01 33.52 14.07
CA LYS A 594 -9.25 32.90 14.56
C LYS A 594 -9.56 31.54 13.91
N ILE A 595 -8.55 30.88 13.35
CA ILE A 595 -8.65 29.55 12.72
C ILE A 595 -8.41 28.46 13.77
N PHE A 596 -9.18 27.38 13.72
CA PHE A 596 -8.98 26.21 14.57
C PHE A 596 -8.04 25.19 13.93
N TYR A 597 -7.15 24.60 14.74
CA TYR A 597 -6.21 23.56 14.34
C TYR A 597 -6.25 22.37 15.30
N ALA A 598 -5.92 21.18 14.79
CA ALA A 598 -5.62 20.01 15.60
C ALA A 598 -4.10 19.95 15.84
N LEU A 599 -3.69 20.07 17.10
CA LEU A 599 -2.29 20.02 17.52
C LEU A 599 -1.98 18.64 18.09
N LYS A 600 -1.29 17.81 17.31
CA LYS A 600 -0.76 16.51 17.78
C LYS A 600 0.58 16.75 18.47
N THR A 601 0.74 16.25 19.69
CA THR A 601 1.91 16.46 20.54
C THR A 601 2.54 15.12 20.89
N VAL A 602 3.88 15.07 20.84
CA VAL A 602 4.65 13.87 21.22
C VAL A 602 5.76 14.29 22.16
N ASP A 603 5.73 13.78 23.40
CA ASP A 603 6.73 14.08 24.42
C ASP A 603 8.06 13.40 24.10
N ARG A 604 9.17 14.15 24.16
CA ARG A 604 10.51 13.65 23.87
C ARG A 604 10.90 12.44 24.71
N ARG A 605 10.46 12.35 25.97
CA ARG A 605 10.69 11.16 26.82
C ARG A 605 10.06 9.92 26.22
N LYS A 606 8.85 10.04 25.65
CA LYS A 606 8.19 8.95 24.91
C LYS A 606 8.94 8.63 23.61
N ILE A 607 9.42 9.65 22.89
CA ILE A 607 10.19 9.45 21.65
C ILE A 607 11.42 8.59 21.91
N TYR A 608 12.21 8.90 22.93
CA TYR A 608 13.41 8.12 23.23
C TYR A 608 13.09 6.76 23.87
N ALA A 609 12.10 6.69 24.76
CA ALA A 609 11.71 5.46 25.42
C ALA A 609 11.06 4.43 24.48
N TYR A 610 10.48 4.87 23.36
CA TYR A 610 9.81 4.00 22.38
C TYR A 610 10.47 4.03 20.99
N GLU A 611 11.65 4.64 20.89
CA GLU A 611 12.44 4.81 19.65
C GLU A 611 11.61 5.29 18.45
N LEU A 612 10.80 6.33 18.65
CA LEU A 612 9.85 6.84 17.65
C LEU A 612 10.48 7.78 16.61
N GLN A 613 11.78 8.06 16.69
CA GLN A 613 12.45 9.08 15.87
C GLN A 613 12.25 8.85 14.37
N GLU A 614 12.49 7.62 13.90
CA GLU A 614 12.33 7.23 12.49
C GLU A 614 10.87 7.35 12.05
N SER A 615 9.93 6.92 12.90
CA SER A 615 8.49 6.97 12.61
C SER A 615 7.96 8.40 12.50
N LEU A 616 8.41 9.33 13.36
CA LEU A 616 8.00 10.73 13.31
C LEU A 616 8.54 11.47 12.09
N ILE A 617 9.80 11.22 11.72
CA ILE A 617 10.38 11.76 10.49
C ILE A 617 9.62 11.23 9.28
N LEU A 618 9.30 9.94 9.27
CA LEU A 618 8.53 9.33 8.19
C LEU A 618 7.11 9.89 8.10
N GLU A 619 6.39 9.99 9.23
CA GLU A 619 5.05 10.58 9.30
C GLU A 619 5.07 12.01 8.74
N ARG A 620 6.05 12.84 9.13
CA ARG A 620 6.22 14.18 8.56
C ARG A 620 6.46 14.14 7.05
N LYS A 621 7.40 13.32 6.58
CA LYS A 621 7.71 13.19 5.14
C LYS A 621 6.51 12.75 4.31
N VAL A 622 5.68 11.84 4.84
CA VAL A 622 4.43 11.42 4.22
C VAL A 622 3.48 12.61 4.15
N LEU A 623 3.14 13.21 5.29
CA LEU A 623 2.16 14.30 5.36
C LEU A 623 2.52 15.50 4.49
N MET A 624 3.81 15.84 4.35
CA MET A 624 4.27 16.93 3.47
C MET A 624 3.98 16.68 1.98
N GLN A 625 3.83 15.42 1.56
CA GLN A 625 3.54 15.04 0.16
C GLN A 625 2.04 14.97 -0.14
N LEU A 626 1.18 15.04 0.89
CA LEU A 626 -0.26 14.85 0.75
C LEU A 626 -0.98 16.18 0.62
N ASP A 627 -1.77 16.31 -0.44
CA ASP A 627 -2.67 17.44 -0.62
C ASP A 627 -3.92 17.00 -1.38
N HIS A 628 -4.89 16.50 -0.63
CA HIS A 628 -6.12 15.95 -1.15
C HIS A 628 -7.32 16.40 -0.31
N ILE A 629 -8.46 16.66 -0.95
CA ILE A 629 -9.66 17.21 -0.27
C ILE A 629 -10.19 16.31 0.85
N PHE A 630 -10.08 14.99 0.69
CA PHE A 630 -10.49 13.97 1.65
C PHE A 630 -9.36 13.50 2.58
N ILE A 631 -8.22 14.19 2.59
CA ILE A 631 -7.12 13.94 3.51
C ILE A 631 -6.89 15.20 4.35
N MET A 632 -6.76 15.01 5.65
CA MET A 632 -6.39 16.08 6.58
C MET A 632 -5.06 16.71 6.17
N LYS A 633 -5.03 18.04 6.09
CA LYS A 633 -3.81 18.78 5.74
C LYS A 633 -2.84 18.91 6.91
N LEU A 634 -1.55 18.70 6.66
CA LEU A 634 -0.48 19.19 7.51
C LEU A 634 -0.24 20.68 7.20
N VAL A 635 -0.36 21.51 8.22
CA VAL A 635 -0.11 22.96 8.14
C VAL A 635 1.36 23.24 8.36
N LYS A 636 1.89 22.80 9.50
CA LYS A 636 3.28 23.03 9.91
C LYS A 636 3.70 22.02 10.98
N THR A 637 4.99 21.75 11.08
CA THR A 637 5.58 21.06 12.24
C THR A 637 6.35 22.06 13.11
N LEU A 638 6.21 21.94 14.43
CA LEU A 638 6.90 22.77 15.42
C LEU A 638 7.64 21.87 16.42
N LYS A 639 8.59 22.42 17.17
CA LYS A 639 9.31 21.72 18.23
C LYS A 639 9.72 22.66 19.35
N ASP A 640 9.87 22.12 20.55
CA ASP A 640 10.52 22.78 21.67
C ASP A 640 11.41 21.78 22.43
N HIS A 641 11.91 22.18 23.61
CA HIS A 641 12.79 21.36 24.45
C HIS A 641 12.08 20.15 25.10
N LYS A 642 10.73 20.10 25.13
CA LYS A 642 9.93 19.02 25.72
C LYS A 642 9.26 18.13 24.67
N ARG A 643 8.82 18.67 23.53
CA ARG A 643 7.90 18.00 22.60
C ARG A 643 8.18 18.31 21.13
N ILE A 644 7.65 17.43 20.30
CA ILE A 644 7.43 17.62 18.86
C ILE A 644 5.93 17.86 18.62
N TYR A 645 5.61 18.73 17.67
CA TYR A 645 4.25 19.15 17.35
C TYR A 645 3.94 19.01 15.86
N PHE A 646 2.77 18.47 15.54
CA PHE A 646 2.18 18.56 14.20
C PHE A 646 0.93 19.44 14.29
N VAL A 647 0.94 20.55 13.56
CA VAL A 647 -0.23 21.43 13.39
C VAL A 647 -0.99 20.93 12.17
N LEU A 648 -2.20 20.44 12.40
CA LEU A 648 -3.01 19.75 11.42
C LEU A 648 -4.35 20.48 11.23
N GLU A 649 -4.97 20.27 10.08
CA GLU A 649 -6.36 20.69 9.82
C GLU A 649 -7.30 20.12 10.89
N TYR A 650 -8.07 20.98 11.56
CA TYR A 650 -9.13 20.50 12.45
C TYR A 650 -10.35 20.10 11.64
N VAL A 651 -10.56 18.79 11.50
CA VAL A 651 -11.76 18.25 10.85
C VAL A 651 -12.94 18.30 11.81
N ARG A 652 -13.92 19.17 11.51
CA ARG A 652 -15.17 19.27 12.26
C ARG A 652 -16.11 18.16 11.81
N GLY A 653 -16.31 17.16 12.66
CA GLY A 653 -17.05 15.98 12.26
C GLY A 653 -17.21 14.93 13.35
N MET A 654 -17.46 13.70 12.92
CA MET A 654 -17.60 12.52 13.75
C MET A 654 -16.80 11.38 13.13
N ASP A 655 -16.13 10.55 13.94
CA ASP A 655 -15.47 9.37 13.41
C ASP A 655 -16.49 8.43 12.73
N LEU A 656 -16.09 7.76 11.64
CA LEU A 656 -16.97 6.93 10.82
C LEU A 656 -17.53 5.77 11.66
N PHE A 657 -16.75 5.27 12.62
CA PHE A 657 -17.19 4.28 13.60
C PHE A 657 -18.47 4.73 14.32
N ASP A 658 -18.49 5.94 14.89
CA ASP A 658 -19.67 6.49 15.57
C ASP A 658 -20.81 6.82 14.58
N VAL A 659 -20.49 7.20 13.33
CA VAL A 659 -21.50 7.46 12.29
C VAL A 659 -22.26 6.20 11.90
N ILE A 660 -21.56 5.09 11.62
CA ILE A 660 -22.17 3.80 11.28
C ILE A 660 -23.20 3.41 12.37
N ARG A 661 -22.81 3.57 13.63
CA ARG A 661 -23.66 3.24 14.79
C ARG A 661 -24.87 4.16 14.93
N LYS A 662 -24.77 5.41 14.50
CA LYS A 662 -25.91 6.33 14.48
C LYS A 662 -26.86 6.08 13.32
N MET A 663 -26.34 5.64 12.17
CA MET A 663 -27.14 5.27 11.01
C MET A 663 -27.93 3.97 11.24
N GLN A 664 -27.47 3.12 12.16
CA GLN A 664 -28.00 1.77 12.44
C GLN A 664 -27.78 0.82 11.25
N LEU A 665 -28.49 1.03 10.14
CA LEU A 665 -28.32 0.28 8.90
C LEU A 665 -27.76 1.20 7.81
N VAL A 666 -26.54 0.90 7.36
CA VAL A 666 -25.94 1.59 6.20
C VAL A 666 -26.42 0.87 4.94
N SER A 667 -27.07 1.62 4.04
CA SER A 667 -27.55 1.02 2.79
C SER A 667 -26.39 0.68 1.85
N GLU A 668 -26.67 -0.10 0.82
CA GLU A 668 -25.67 -0.38 -0.23
C GLU A 668 -25.21 0.91 -0.94
N ASP A 669 -26.13 1.84 -1.18
CA ASP A 669 -25.83 3.13 -1.83
C ASP A 669 -24.95 4.03 -0.94
N ASP A 670 -25.25 4.07 0.37
CA ASP A 670 -24.44 4.81 1.34
C ASP A 670 -23.05 4.21 1.48
N SER A 671 -22.97 2.88 1.50
CA SER A 671 -21.71 2.14 1.51
C SER A 671 -20.89 2.44 0.25
N ARG A 672 -21.56 2.48 -0.91
CA ARG A 672 -20.92 2.83 -2.19
C ARG A 672 -20.34 4.24 -2.17
N PHE A 673 -21.05 5.22 -1.60
CA PHE A 673 -20.54 6.58 -1.43
C PHE A 673 -19.26 6.63 -0.58
N TYR A 674 -19.28 6.01 0.61
CA TYR A 674 -18.13 6.02 1.51
C TYR A 674 -16.93 5.25 0.94
N ILE A 675 -17.16 4.07 0.35
CA ILE A 675 -16.08 3.31 -0.31
C ILE A 675 -15.51 4.08 -1.51
N SER A 676 -16.33 4.79 -2.27
CA SER A 676 -15.84 5.62 -3.38
C SER A 676 -14.92 6.74 -2.90
N CYS A 677 -15.25 7.39 -1.78
CA CYS A 677 -14.35 8.38 -1.15
C CYS A 677 -13.00 7.75 -0.78
N LEU A 678 -13.02 6.57 -0.16
CA LEU A 678 -11.80 5.86 0.27
C LEU A 678 -10.96 5.40 -0.92
N ILE A 679 -11.58 4.94 -2.00
CA ILE A 679 -10.88 4.55 -3.24
C ILE A 679 -10.06 5.71 -3.78
N VAL A 680 -10.65 6.91 -3.87
CA VAL A 680 -9.93 8.11 -4.34
C VAL A 680 -8.80 8.50 -3.38
N ILE A 681 -9.01 8.40 -2.06
CA ILE A 681 -7.95 8.62 -1.07
C ILE A 681 -6.78 7.66 -1.28
N LEU A 682 -7.06 6.35 -1.37
CA LEU A 682 -6.04 5.32 -1.54
C LEU A 682 -5.26 5.52 -2.84
N LYS A 683 -5.94 5.89 -3.94
CA LYS A 683 -5.24 6.27 -5.18
C LYS A 683 -4.23 7.39 -4.95
N HIS A 684 -4.64 8.46 -4.27
CA HIS A 684 -3.76 9.60 -4.04
C HIS A 684 -2.49 9.21 -3.27
N LEU A 685 -2.61 8.28 -2.31
CA LEU A 685 -1.49 7.72 -1.54
C LEU A 685 -0.62 6.81 -2.42
N HIS A 686 -1.23 5.87 -3.11
CA HIS A 686 -0.52 4.83 -3.88
C HIS A 686 0.18 5.40 -5.11
N ASP A 687 -0.35 6.45 -5.76
CA ASP A 687 0.33 7.20 -6.84
C ASP A 687 1.65 7.86 -6.37
N ARG A 688 1.90 7.91 -5.05
CA ARG A 688 3.11 8.46 -4.40
C ARG A 688 3.89 7.39 -3.64
N ASP A 689 3.64 6.11 -3.92
CA ASP A 689 4.27 4.97 -3.24
C ASP A 689 4.03 4.94 -1.72
N ILE A 690 2.96 5.58 -1.22
CA ILE A 690 2.62 5.62 0.20
C ILE A 690 1.59 4.55 0.52
N ILE A 691 1.92 3.61 1.41
CA ILE A 691 0.99 2.64 1.99
C ILE A 691 0.45 3.19 3.31
N TYR A 692 -0.86 3.08 3.56
CA TYR A 692 -1.53 3.60 4.76
C TYR A 692 -1.44 2.66 5.97
N ARG A 693 -1.73 1.36 5.78
CA ARG A 693 -1.56 0.24 6.73
C ARG A 693 -2.46 0.20 7.97
N ASP A 694 -3.37 1.15 8.16
CA ASP A 694 -4.30 1.17 9.30
C ASP A 694 -5.68 1.73 8.91
N LEU A 695 -6.20 1.31 7.76
CA LEU A 695 -7.52 1.73 7.29
C LEU A 695 -8.63 1.06 8.12
N LYS A 696 -9.33 1.88 8.91
CA LYS A 696 -10.45 1.48 9.77
C LYS A 696 -11.37 2.68 10.07
N PRO A 697 -12.62 2.46 10.48
CA PRO A 697 -13.59 3.53 10.71
C PRO A 697 -13.14 4.60 11.73
N GLU A 698 -12.32 4.25 12.72
CA GLU A 698 -11.83 5.17 13.75
C GLU A 698 -10.85 6.22 13.21
N ASN A 699 -10.11 5.89 12.15
CA ASN A 699 -9.13 6.79 11.53
C ASN A 699 -9.75 7.66 10.43
N ILE A 700 -11.06 7.55 10.21
CA ILE A 700 -11.82 8.26 9.18
C ILE A 700 -12.85 9.14 9.87
N VAL A 701 -12.87 10.43 9.53
CA VAL A 701 -13.88 11.38 10.03
C VAL A 701 -14.86 11.71 8.92
N VAL A 702 -16.15 11.63 9.22
CA VAL A 702 -17.21 12.25 8.41
C VAL A 702 -17.30 13.71 8.83
N ASP A 703 -16.99 14.62 7.92
CA ASP A 703 -16.99 16.07 8.17
C ASP A 703 -18.43 16.64 8.24
N GLU A 704 -18.56 17.93 8.57
CA GLU A 704 -19.86 18.61 8.68
C GLU A 704 -20.63 18.71 7.35
N GLU A 705 -19.96 18.49 6.22
CA GLU A 705 -20.56 18.39 4.87
C GLU A 705 -20.94 16.93 4.53
N GLY A 706 -20.63 15.98 5.41
CA GLY A 706 -20.93 14.54 5.27
C GLY A 706 -19.91 13.75 4.45
N TYR A 707 -18.77 14.35 4.10
CA TYR A 707 -17.70 13.72 3.31
C TYR A 707 -16.60 13.16 4.21
N LEU A 708 -15.83 12.19 3.69
CA LEU A 708 -14.75 11.57 4.46
C LEU A 708 -13.49 12.42 4.50
N LYS A 709 -12.79 12.35 5.64
CA LYS A 709 -11.45 12.88 5.89
C LYS A 709 -10.61 11.81 6.59
N LEU A 710 -9.50 11.40 5.97
CA LEU A 710 -8.51 10.53 6.59
C LEU A 710 -7.55 11.37 7.47
N ILE A 711 -7.37 11.00 8.75
CA ILE A 711 -6.74 11.88 9.76
C ILE A 711 -5.47 11.35 10.45
N ASP A 712 -5.16 10.05 10.44
CA ASP A 712 -3.99 9.51 11.15
C ASP A 712 -3.00 8.83 10.20
N PHE A 713 -1.76 9.32 10.12
CA PHE A 713 -0.71 8.79 9.23
C PHE A 713 0.47 8.19 9.98
N GLY A 714 0.34 7.92 11.29
CA GLY A 714 1.43 7.36 12.10
C GLY A 714 1.90 5.97 11.67
N THR A 715 1.05 5.21 10.97
CA THR A 715 1.40 3.91 10.36
C THR A 715 1.74 4.03 8.88
N ALA A 716 1.62 5.19 8.24
CA ALA A 716 1.87 5.30 6.81
C ALA A 716 3.36 5.14 6.49
N LYS A 717 3.69 4.67 5.28
CA LYS A 717 5.08 4.49 4.86
C LYS A 717 5.25 4.61 3.35
N ILE A 718 6.30 5.32 2.94
CA ILE A 718 6.76 5.37 1.54
C ILE A 718 7.52 4.08 1.25
N VAL A 719 7.12 3.33 0.22
CA VAL A 719 7.65 2.01 -0.10
C VAL A 719 7.97 1.89 -1.58
N ASN A 720 9.27 1.83 -1.91
CA ASN A 720 9.74 1.67 -3.29
C ASN A 720 9.62 0.22 -3.83
N LYS A 721 9.47 -0.77 -2.94
CA LYS A 721 9.33 -2.20 -3.28
C LYS A 721 8.38 -2.90 -2.29
N ARG A 722 8.95 -3.55 -1.27
CA ARG A 722 8.21 -4.27 -0.22
C ARG A 722 8.62 -3.78 1.15
N THR A 723 7.71 -3.92 2.10
CA THR A 723 7.98 -3.72 3.53
C THR A 723 7.54 -4.96 4.31
N TYR A 724 8.16 -5.20 5.47
CA TYR A 724 7.95 -6.44 6.25
C TYR A 724 7.47 -6.16 7.68
N THR A 725 7.46 -4.90 8.11
CA THR A 725 7.02 -4.49 9.44
C THR A 725 5.55 -4.85 9.67
N ILE A 726 5.22 -5.57 10.74
CA ILE A 726 3.82 -5.83 11.07
C ILE A 726 3.26 -4.62 11.82
N VAL A 727 2.28 -3.94 11.21
CA VAL A 727 1.55 -2.80 11.79
C VAL A 727 0.10 -2.81 11.34
N GLY A 728 -0.80 -2.26 12.16
CA GLY A 728 -2.25 -2.13 11.88
C GLY A 728 -3.13 -2.80 12.92
N THR A 729 -4.45 -2.74 12.75
CA THR A 729 -5.43 -3.45 13.61
C THR A 729 -5.63 -4.90 13.15
N PRO A 730 -5.55 -5.92 14.05
CA PRO A 730 -5.65 -7.35 13.69
C PRO A 730 -6.75 -7.72 12.70
N HIS A 731 -7.99 -7.29 12.94
CA HIS A 731 -9.15 -7.60 12.10
C HIS A 731 -9.06 -7.02 10.67
N TYR A 732 -8.24 -6.00 10.48
CA TYR A 732 -8.04 -5.30 9.20
C TYR A 732 -6.74 -5.69 8.50
N MET A 733 -5.88 -6.50 9.14
CA MET A 733 -4.59 -6.90 8.59
C MET A 733 -4.75 -7.92 7.47
N ALA A 734 -4.02 -7.68 6.37
CA ALA A 734 -3.97 -8.61 5.25
C ALA A 734 -3.15 -9.88 5.58
N PRO A 735 -3.47 -11.04 4.98
CA PRO A 735 -2.76 -12.30 5.17
C PRO A 735 -1.22 -12.22 5.03
N GLU A 736 -0.74 -11.49 4.03
CA GLU A 736 0.69 -11.35 3.73
C GLU A 736 1.44 -10.48 4.75
N VAL A 737 0.74 -9.59 5.46
CA VAL A 737 1.30 -8.81 6.58
C VAL A 737 1.53 -9.76 7.75
N ILE A 738 0.52 -10.58 8.08
CA ILE A 738 0.56 -11.56 9.17
C ILE A 738 1.66 -12.60 8.92
N LEU A 739 1.78 -13.09 7.68
CA LEU A 739 2.77 -14.09 7.27
C LEU A 739 4.20 -13.52 7.06
N ARG A 740 4.41 -12.21 7.20
CA ARG A 740 5.69 -11.53 6.92
C ARG A 740 6.31 -11.87 5.55
N LYS A 741 5.48 -12.08 4.53
CA LYS A 741 5.95 -12.38 3.15
C LYS A 741 6.49 -11.15 2.41
N GLY A 742 6.50 -10.00 3.08
CA GLY A 742 6.70 -8.70 2.46
C GLY A 742 5.46 -8.27 1.70
N TYR A 743 5.08 -7.01 1.83
CA TYR A 743 3.84 -6.49 1.27
C TYR A 743 4.02 -5.10 0.65
N THR A 744 3.06 -4.73 -0.19
CA THR A 744 2.98 -3.47 -0.96
C THR A 744 1.66 -2.76 -0.66
N VAL A 745 1.28 -1.76 -1.48
CA VAL A 745 0.00 -1.03 -1.39
C VAL A 745 -1.26 -1.92 -1.40
N ALA A 746 -1.14 -3.18 -1.85
CA ALA A 746 -2.26 -4.13 -1.93
C ALA A 746 -2.94 -4.42 -0.57
N VAL A 747 -2.27 -4.17 0.56
CA VAL A 747 -2.81 -4.38 1.91
C VAL A 747 -3.94 -3.41 2.24
N ASP A 748 -3.90 -2.18 1.73
CA ASP A 748 -4.93 -1.18 2.03
C ASP A 748 -6.25 -1.53 1.34
N TYR A 749 -6.20 -2.22 0.20
CA TYR A 749 -7.39 -2.75 -0.48
C TYR A 749 -8.02 -3.93 0.26
N TRP A 750 -7.23 -4.74 0.97
CA TRP A 750 -7.77 -5.75 1.88
C TRP A 750 -8.54 -5.08 3.01
N SER A 751 -7.93 -4.08 3.66
CA SER A 751 -8.59 -3.32 4.73
C SER A 751 -9.84 -2.58 4.22
N LEU A 752 -9.84 -2.12 2.97
CA LEU A 752 -11.02 -1.56 2.31
C LEU A 752 -12.15 -2.60 2.16
N GLY A 753 -11.80 -3.84 1.80
CA GLY A 753 -12.76 -4.95 1.73
C GLY A 753 -13.35 -5.32 3.09
N VAL A 754 -12.53 -5.30 4.14
CA VAL A 754 -12.98 -5.49 5.54
C VAL A 754 -13.96 -4.39 5.92
N LEU A 755 -13.64 -3.13 5.63
CA LEU A 755 -14.47 -1.97 5.93
C LEU A 755 -15.80 -1.99 5.15
N LEU A 756 -15.79 -2.35 3.85
CA LEU A 756 -17.01 -2.51 3.07
C LEU A 756 -17.91 -3.61 3.64
N TYR A 757 -17.32 -4.74 4.05
CA TYR A 757 -18.08 -5.81 4.70
C TYR A 757 -18.71 -5.31 6.02
N GLU A 758 -17.95 -4.58 6.83
CA GLU A 758 -18.45 -4.03 8.10
C GLU A 758 -19.57 -3.01 7.91
N LEU A 759 -19.47 -2.13 6.91
CA LEU A 759 -20.55 -1.17 6.59
C LEU A 759 -21.88 -1.88 6.32
N LEU A 760 -21.84 -2.99 5.58
CA LEU A 760 -23.05 -3.70 5.13
C LEU A 760 -23.60 -4.70 6.15
N PHE A 761 -22.74 -5.26 7.00
CA PHE A 761 -23.09 -6.38 7.87
C PHE A 761 -22.86 -6.12 9.36
N GLU A 762 -22.42 -4.91 9.73
CA GLU A 762 -22.19 -4.43 11.11
C GLU A 762 -21.18 -5.25 11.92
N ARG A 763 -20.39 -6.08 11.23
CA ARG A 763 -19.42 -7.00 11.81
C ARG A 763 -18.26 -7.17 10.83
N VAL A 764 -17.08 -7.50 11.33
CA VAL A 764 -15.94 -7.80 10.46
C VAL A 764 -16.07 -9.21 9.83
N PRO A 765 -15.49 -9.48 8.65
CA PRO A 765 -15.65 -10.75 7.94
C PRO A 765 -14.97 -11.93 8.64
N PHE A 766 -13.97 -11.67 9.48
CA PHE A 766 -13.17 -12.69 10.16
C PHE A 766 -13.05 -12.36 11.65
N ALA A 767 -13.31 -13.35 12.50
CA ALA A 767 -13.01 -13.30 13.94
C ALA A 767 -13.63 -12.11 14.71
N ASP A 768 -14.87 -11.73 14.36
CA ASP A 768 -15.58 -10.59 14.95
C ASP A 768 -15.75 -10.67 16.47
N GLU A 769 -15.98 -11.88 16.99
CA GLU A 769 -16.15 -12.13 18.44
C GLU A 769 -14.83 -12.37 19.18
N GLU A 770 -13.70 -12.35 18.48
CA GLU A 770 -12.39 -12.67 19.06
C GLU A 770 -11.60 -11.39 19.41
N ASP A 771 -10.95 -11.44 20.57
CA ASP A 771 -10.07 -10.38 21.06
C ASP A 771 -8.59 -10.76 20.97
N ASP A 772 -8.26 -12.05 20.96
CA ASP A 772 -6.88 -12.53 20.87
C ASP A 772 -6.35 -12.37 19.43
N PRO A 773 -5.33 -11.51 19.20
CA PRO A 773 -4.74 -11.30 17.87
C PRO A 773 -4.32 -12.60 17.18
N MET A 774 -3.88 -13.62 17.92
CA MET A 774 -3.39 -14.86 17.31
C MET A 774 -4.52 -15.73 16.78
N VAL A 775 -5.64 -15.81 17.51
CA VAL A 775 -6.84 -16.51 17.02
C VAL A 775 -7.39 -15.79 15.80
N ILE A 776 -7.40 -14.45 15.83
CA ILE A 776 -7.80 -13.62 14.68
C ILE A 776 -6.91 -13.92 13.47
N TYR A 777 -5.58 -13.95 13.65
CA TYR A 777 -4.64 -14.26 12.57
C TYR A 777 -4.85 -15.65 11.98
N GLU A 778 -5.03 -16.67 12.82
CA GLU A 778 -5.31 -18.02 12.36
C GLU A 778 -6.59 -18.07 11.51
N ILE A 779 -7.65 -17.41 11.96
CA ILE A 779 -8.93 -17.34 11.23
C ILE A 779 -8.76 -16.59 9.90
N VAL A 780 -8.09 -15.43 9.89
CA VAL A 780 -7.82 -14.68 8.65
C VAL A 780 -7.06 -15.54 7.63
N LEU A 781 -6.11 -16.34 8.10
CA LEU A 781 -5.28 -17.18 7.23
C LEU A 781 -5.99 -18.46 6.75
N THR A 782 -6.84 -19.07 7.57
CA THR A 782 -7.42 -20.41 7.28
C THR A 782 -8.88 -20.36 6.83
N ALA A 783 -9.68 -19.42 7.34
CA ALA A 783 -11.11 -19.38 7.08
C ALA A 783 -11.43 -19.02 5.63
N ARG A 784 -12.61 -19.46 5.20
CA ARG A 784 -13.26 -19.01 3.96
C ARG A 784 -14.22 -17.88 4.30
N LEU A 785 -14.29 -16.87 3.44
CA LEU A 785 -15.22 -15.76 3.57
C LEU A 785 -16.67 -16.28 3.55
N LYS A 786 -17.50 -15.77 4.45
CA LYS A 786 -18.91 -16.15 4.59
C LYS A 786 -19.77 -14.89 4.65
N TYR A 787 -20.92 -14.94 3.99
CA TYR A 787 -21.92 -13.88 4.02
C TYR A 787 -23.12 -14.28 4.88
N PRO A 788 -23.74 -13.34 5.62
CA PRO A 788 -25.03 -13.58 6.25
C PRO A 788 -26.08 -14.02 5.22
N LYS A 789 -27.14 -14.71 5.68
CA LYS A 789 -28.30 -14.99 4.84
C LYS A 789 -29.07 -13.68 4.60
N LEU A 790 -29.03 -13.20 3.37
CA LEU A 790 -29.69 -11.96 2.98
C LEU A 790 -31.04 -12.26 2.32
N GLN A 791 -32.03 -11.39 2.56
CA GLN A 791 -33.34 -11.48 1.91
C GLN A 791 -33.28 -11.14 0.42
N LYS A 792 -32.33 -10.31 0.00
CA LYS A 792 -32.09 -9.93 -1.40
C LYS A 792 -30.70 -10.39 -1.87
N PRO A 793 -30.58 -10.89 -3.11
CA PRO A 793 -29.28 -11.22 -3.69
C PRO A 793 -28.48 -9.93 -3.92
N MET A 794 -27.23 -9.95 -3.47
CA MET A 794 -26.28 -8.84 -3.46
C MET A 794 -25.05 -9.20 -4.31
N ASN A 795 -25.28 -9.64 -5.56
CA ASN A 795 -24.24 -10.31 -6.34
C ASN A 795 -23.08 -9.38 -6.72
N GLU A 796 -23.37 -8.14 -7.10
CA GLU A 796 -22.36 -7.16 -7.49
C GLU A 796 -21.48 -6.74 -6.32
N VAL A 797 -22.08 -6.47 -5.16
CA VAL A 797 -21.29 -6.09 -3.97
C VAL A 797 -20.49 -7.26 -3.41
N LYS A 798 -21.03 -8.49 -3.46
CA LYS A 798 -20.27 -9.69 -3.09
C LYS A 798 -19.06 -9.90 -4.00
N SER A 799 -19.23 -9.67 -5.31
CA SER A 799 -18.14 -9.74 -6.29
C SER A 799 -16.99 -8.79 -5.93
N VAL A 800 -17.29 -7.52 -5.59
CA VAL A 800 -16.22 -6.58 -5.20
C VAL A 800 -15.61 -6.92 -3.83
N ILE A 801 -16.39 -7.40 -2.87
CA ILE A 801 -15.84 -7.87 -1.58
C ILE A 801 -14.93 -9.07 -1.78
N ASP A 802 -15.33 -10.06 -2.58
CA ASP A 802 -14.53 -11.24 -2.89
C ASP A 802 -13.23 -10.86 -3.60
N GLN A 803 -13.27 -9.86 -4.49
CA GLN A 803 -12.07 -9.29 -5.12
C GLN A 803 -11.14 -8.64 -4.08
N LEU A 804 -11.66 -7.73 -3.23
CA LEU A 804 -10.87 -6.99 -2.25
C LEU A 804 -10.31 -7.89 -1.12
N LEU A 805 -11.07 -8.90 -0.70
CA LEU A 805 -10.68 -9.89 0.31
C LEU A 805 -10.02 -11.14 -0.28
N ASN A 806 -9.47 -11.03 -1.48
CA ASN A 806 -8.69 -12.11 -2.06
C ASN A 806 -7.36 -12.29 -1.31
N LYS A 807 -7.02 -13.54 -0.97
CA LYS A 807 -5.77 -13.87 -0.26
C LYS A 807 -4.53 -13.61 -1.13
N ASN A 808 -4.66 -13.62 -2.46
CA ASN A 808 -3.62 -13.17 -3.37
C ASN A 808 -3.68 -11.64 -3.51
N PRO A 809 -2.65 -10.90 -3.06
CA PRO A 809 -2.67 -9.43 -3.07
C PRO A 809 -2.84 -8.82 -4.47
N SER A 810 -2.30 -9.48 -5.50
CA SER A 810 -2.34 -9.01 -6.89
C SER A 810 -3.75 -8.97 -7.47
N LEU A 811 -4.66 -9.82 -6.96
CA LEU A 811 -6.03 -9.91 -7.46
C LEU A 811 -6.93 -8.80 -6.93
N ARG A 812 -6.55 -8.13 -5.83
CA ARG A 812 -7.38 -7.13 -5.15
C ARG A 812 -7.59 -5.88 -5.99
N MET A 813 -6.52 -5.34 -6.58
CA MET A 813 -6.60 -4.22 -7.53
C MET A 813 -6.95 -4.67 -8.96
N GLY A 814 -6.81 -5.96 -9.28
CA GLY A 814 -6.86 -6.44 -10.66
C GLY A 814 -5.73 -5.81 -11.49
N ALA A 815 -6.09 -5.13 -12.58
CA ALA A 815 -5.14 -4.47 -13.49
C ALA A 815 -4.88 -2.98 -13.14
N GLY A 816 -5.22 -2.55 -11.93
CA GLY A 816 -5.02 -1.19 -11.44
C GLY A 816 -6.31 -0.43 -11.13
N PHE A 817 -6.15 0.79 -10.61
CA PHE A 817 -7.24 1.60 -10.07
C PHE A 817 -8.42 1.83 -11.03
N GLU A 818 -8.16 2.11 -12.31
CA GLU A 818 -9.25 2.37 -13.27
C GLU A 818 -10.12 1.13 -13.49
N LYS A 819 -9.53 -0.07 -13.44
CA LYS A 819 -10.32 -1.30 -13.55
C LYS A 819 -11.23 -1.50 -12.33
N LEU A 820 -10.79 -1.11 -11.13
CA LEU A 820 -11.62 -1.16 -9.93
C LEU A 820 -12.80 -0.18 -10.04
N LYS A 821 -12.59 1.04 -10.55
CA LYS A 821 -13.68 2.01 -10.78
C LYS A 821 -14.71 1.54 -11.80
N LEU A 822 -14.29 0.72 -12.78
CA LEU A 822 -15.17 0.14 -13.80
C LEU A 822 -15.95 -1.10 -13.31
N HIS A 823 -15.72 -1.57 -12.08
CA HIS A 823 -16.48 -2.70 -11.55
C HIS A 823 -17.99 -2.35 -11.52
N PRO A 824 -18.91 -3.27 -11.91
CA PRO A 824 -20.34 -2.99 -12.05
C PRO A 824 -20.97 -2.31 -10.83
N TRP A 825 -20.53 -2.71 -9.63
CA TRP A 825 -20.99 -2.11 -8.37
C TRP A 825 -20.79 -0.59 -8.27
N PHE A 826 -19.81 -0.01 -8.97
CA PHE A 826 -19.55 1.43 -9.00
C PHE A 826 -20.19 2.16 -10.19
N ALA A 827 -20.93 1.48 -11.07
CA ALA A 827 -21.48 2.08 -12.29
C ALA A 827 -22.39 3.30 -12.03
N PHE A 828 -22.98 3.39 -10.83
CA PHE A 828 -23.89 4.46 -10.43
C PHE A 828 -23.20 5.65 -9.74
N ILE A 829 -21.88 5.62 -9.54
CA ILE A 829 -21.12 6.71 -8.93
C ILE A 829 -20.56 7.63 -10.02
N ASN A 830 -20.93 8.90 -9.94
CA ASN A 830 -20.22 9.94 -10.68
C ASN A 830 -19.00 10.39 -9.87
N TRP A 831 -17.82 9.93 -10.28
CA TRP A 831 -16.54 10.20 -9.61
C TRP A 831 -16.15 11.68 -9.62
N GLU A 832 -16.53 12.42 -10.65
CA GLU A 832 -16.25 13.87 -10.76
C GLU A 832 -17.09 14.64 -9.73
N LYS A 833 -18.40 14.37 -9.68
CA LYS A 833 -19.30 14.96 -8.67
C LYS A 833 -18.93 14.59 -7.24
N LEU A 834 -18.35 13.42 -7.04
CA LEU A 834 -17.81 13.03 -5.74
C LEU A 834 -16.68 13.99 -5.32
N LEU A 835 -15.74 14.26 -6.25
CA LEU A 835 -14.61 15.16 -6.02
C LEU A 835 -15.02 16.62 -5.84
N THR A 836 -16.03 17.10 -6.57
CA THR A 836 -16.55 18.47 -6.41
C THR A 836 -17.47 18.62 -5.18
N LYS A 837 -17.69 17.53 -4.43
CA LYS A 837 -18.62 17.42 -3.30
C LYS A 837 -20.08 17.75 -3.66
N GLU A 838 -20.51 17.46 -4.88
CA GLU A 838 -21.89 17.67 -5.36
C GLU A 838 -22.84 16.50 -5.06
N LEU A 839 -22.30 15.32 -4.75
CA LEU A 839 -23.12 14.18 -4.37
C LEU A 839 -23.77 14.41 -3.00
N LYS A 840 -24.99 13.91 -2.83
CA LYS A 840 -25.70 13.98 -1.56
C LYS A 840 -25.02 13.02 -0.57
N ALA A 841 -24.51 13.55 0.53
CA ALA A 841 -23.89 12.75 1.57
C ALA A 841 -24.93 11.89 2.33
N PRO A 842 -24.59 10.64 2.71
CA PRO A 842 -25.47 9.75 3.47
C PRO A 842 -25.86 10.27 4.85
N TYR A 843 -24.90 10.89 5.54
CA TYR A 843 -25.06 11.36 6.90
C TYR A 843 -24.41 12.72 7.09
N LEU A 844 -25.15 13.65 7.71
CA LEU A 844 -24.65 14.97 8.09
C LEU A 844 -24.49 15.04 9.62
N PRO A 845 -23.26 15.03 10.14
CA PRO A 845 -23.00 15.11 11.57
C PRO A 845 -23.54 16.41 12.18
N LYS A 846 -24.25 16.28 13.30
CA LYS A 846 -24.68 17.43 14.11
C LYS A 846 -23.50 17.92 14.98
N VAL A 847 -22.70 18.85 14.46
CA VAL A 847 -21.53 19.41 15.15
C VAL A 847 -21.89 20.73 15.85
N LYS A 848 -21.46 20.93 17.10
CA LYS A 848 -21.61 22.22 17.78
C LYS A 848 -20.72 23.27 17.10
N LYS A 849 -21.25 24.45 16.82
CA LYS A 849 -20.45 25.60 16.38
C LYS A 849 -19.61 26.09 17.55
N LEU A 850 -18.31 26.28 17.33
CA LEU A 850 -17.39 26.89 18.28
C LEU A 850 -17.12 28.30 17.79
N ASP A 851 -17.30 29.27 18.68
CA ASP A 851 -16.97 30.66 18.43
C ASP A 851 -15.51 30.92 18.87
N PRO A 852 -14.60 31.28 17.93
CA PRO A 852 -13.21 31.49 18.26
C PRO A 852 -12.99 32.66 19.23
N ASP A 853 -13.82 33.70 19.19
CA ASP A 853 -13.67 34.88 20.05
C ASP A 853 -14.06 34.56 21.49
N LEU A 854 -15.17 33.84 21.68
CA LEU A 854 -15.55 33.36 23.01
C LEU A 854 -14.48 32.43 23.59
N VAL A 855 -13.96 31.50 22.78
CA VAL A 855 -12.89 30.59 23.23
C VAL A 855 -11.64 31.36 23.66
N LEU A 856 -11.24 32.37 22.88
CA LEU A 856 -10.07 33.20 23.22
C LEU A 856 -10.33 34.06 24.47
N GLN A 857 -11.55 34.52 24.70
CA GLN A 857 -11.90 35.23 25.94
C GLN A 857 -11.77 34.33 27.18
N TYR A 858 -12.20 33.06 27.10
CA TYR A 858 -12.15 32.14 28.25
C TYR A 858 -10.78 31.49 28.49
N ASN A 859 -9.97 31.34 27.44
CA ASN A 859 -8.72 30.58 27.48
C ASN A 859 -7.46 31.37 27.12
N GLY A 860 -7.57 32.64 26.70
CA GLY A 860 -6.46 33.43 26.18
C GLY A 860 -5.28 33.60 27.13
N ASP A 861 -5.55 33.64 28.44
CA ASP A 861 -4.52 33.79 29.49
C ASP A 861 -3.89 32.45 29.92
N LYS A 862 -4.43 31.31 29.44
CA LYS A 862 -3.92 29.99 29.84
C LYS A 862 -2.71 29.61 28.98
N SER A 863 -1.59 29.31 29.63
CA SER A 863 -0.42 28.73 28.94
C SER A 863 -0.80 27.40 28.28
N LEU A 864 -0.44 27.28 26.99
CA LEU A 864 -0.54 26.05 26.21
C LEU A 864 0.24 24.90 26.89
N ASP A 865 1.48 25.14 27.31
CA ASP A 865 2.31 24.14 28.03
C ASP A 865 1.65 23.69 29.34
N GLY A 866 1.12 24.64 30.11
CA GLY A 866 0.44 24.34 31.38
C GLY A 866 -0.78 23.44 31.20
N PHE A 867 -1.57 23.65 30.15
CA PHE A 867 -2.72 22.80 29.83
C PHE A 867 -2.28 21.39 29.42
N MET A 868 -1.32 21.29 28.50
CA MET A 868 -0.83 20.00 27.99
C MET A 868 -0.21 19.16 29.11
N SER A 869 0.65 19.76 29.94
CA SER A 869 1.29 19.08 31.08
C SER A 869 0.29 18.60 32.13
N LYS A 870 -0.88 19.23 32.26
CA LYS A 870 -1.95 18.76 33.17
C LYS A 870 -2.60 17.48 32.66
N GLU A 871 -2.79 17.36 31.34
CA GLU A 871 -3.42 16.20 30.69
C GLU A 871 -2.46 15.03 30.48
N GLU A 872 -1.15 15.26 30.53
CA GLU A 872 -0.08 14.27 30.33
C GLU A 872 0.39 13.57 31.62
N LYS A 873 -0.37 13.64 32.73
CA LYS A 873 0.03 13.11 34.05
C LYS A 873 0.15 11.59 34.15
N ASP A 874 -0.19 10.83 33.10
CA ASP A 874 -0.15 9.36 33.12
C ASP A 874 1.23 8.81 32.69
N ASN A 875 1.89 8.08 33.62
CA ASN A 875 3.00 7.14 33.39
C ASN A 875 4.04 7.52 32.32
N LEU A 876 4.67 8.69 32.47
CA LEU A 876 5.79 9.08 31.60
C LEU A 876 7.03 8.21 31.92
N PRO A 877 7.72 7.68 30.90
CA PRO A 877 8.95 6.91 31.10
C PRO A 877 10.03 7.74 31.81
N ALA A 878 10.89 7.09 32.60
CA ALA A 878 12.05 7.75 33.19
C ALA A 878 12.92 8.39 32.08
N PRO A 879 13.51 9.57 32.31
CA PRO A 879 14.31 10.25 31.29
C PRO A 879 15.50 9.37 30.87
N SER A 880 15.53 8.90 29.63
CA SER A 880 16.75 8.35 29.06
C SER A 880 17.69 9.52 28.78
N GLY A 881 18.88 9.57 29.39
CA GLY A 881 19.84 10.67 29.25
C GLY A 881 20.40 10.95 27.84
N LYS A 882 19.76 10.46 26.76
CA LYS A 882 20.07 10.78 25.36
C LYS A 882 19.19 11.95 24.93
N ILE A 883 19.72 13.18 24.97
CA ILE A 883 18.90 14.39 24.76
C ILE A 883 18.99 14.95 23.34
N THR A 884 19.99 14.60 22.53
CA THR A 884 20.11 15.18 21.18
C THR A 884 20.79 14.20 20.22
N GLY A 885 20.15 13.96 19.07
CA GLY A 885 20.73 13.21 17.96
C GLY A 885 20.35 13.89 16.64
N LYS A 886 21.10 13.60 15.56
CA LYS A 886 20.94 14.22 14.23
C LYS A 886 19.49 14.30 13.72
N TRP A 887 18.66 13.34 14.08
CA TRP A 887 17.24 13.29 13.73
C TRP A 887 16.45 14.55 14.16
N ASP A 888 16.82 15.18 15.27
CA ASP A 888 16.15 16.35 15.83
C ASP A 888 16.59 17.65 15.13
N GLU A 889 17.75 17.67 14.47
CA GLU A 889 18.15 18.76 13.57
C GLU A 889 17.47 18.60 12.22
N ASP A 890 17.39 17.35 11.72
CA ASP A 890 16.70 17.01 10.48
C ASP A 890 15.18 17.27 10.56
N PHE A 891 14.57 17.19 11.76
CA PHE A 891 13.18 17.54 12.03
C PHE A 891 13.04 19.05 12.28
#